data_AF-A0A3M4WAI0-F1
#
_entry.id   AF-A0A3M4WAI0-F1
#
_cell.length_a   1.000
_cell.length_b   1.000
_cell.length_c   1.000
_cell.angle_alpha   90.00
_cell.angle_beta   90.00
_cell.angle_gamma   90.00
#
_symmetry.space_group_name_H-M   'P 1'
#
loop_
_entity.id
_entity.type
_entity.pdbx_description
1 polymer ?
#
loop_
_entity_poly.entity_id
_entity_poly.type
_entity_poly.pdbx_seq_one_letter_code
_entity_poly.pdbx_strand_id
1 'polypeptide(L)'
;MSSSRLVSIVIPAYKATFFETALASAISQNHDDVEIVICDDCPTEAIKNIVDKLSPGSRWPIRYERNPVGLGEEHNGARAISLARGQFIKFLYDDDILVPDCVRLLFDVLHDSPDIKMVCATRKLVDDKGQFMQDNMATRNPFGRNVVINGPELVSFIAQYPINFIGEPSSVMFRREDALVFGNEIMSLKGIFIWGLADVALFVKLLRQGNLAMLARPLSYFRVSDQQSSEVCRTNPELPRQRRADYHRITRELGWVRPEEQNRTVKIAPLSQRDNIQELDLVAYFDRRPENQRRNQQVASWLGTRRPTVPQQTLIRQHLQDHGGGPTIAIVVSDFNQQPESVLATVQSLASDPQLLDKLKVFILADYDTSNQTPLQAQLPWLSATEQDRAIVINDLMAENEHDWWVLVDAGTTFTQSGLLSAALKLIDAPHACALFGDEIALENQDGASLGLRPEFSLDYLLASPSATSRNWLFSREKTLLVGGFNPDHAQAIELDLILRMIEHPDFTEFAHATEPLVLAPQARPQYNNDEIRTLQRHLFARGYGDSEIQTTESGHYRITYGHAEQPLVSIIVSSNDQLETLLPCVESVLENTAYPNYEILISDNNSQSAQSIEWLANIDSLQSDKIRVVRHQQTLNPSALLNSAAQQAQGQYLLLLADNAAILHKDWLHNLLNQAQRPEVGVVGAKILAADGSLANAGIIVGLQDTAQPVTGGEPAASASFAQRLETEQNYSAVSGACLMIRKSLFDDIQGLEEHLFYQYFSDVDLCLRVRDAQHLVVWTPHTVIQLRSAPQAIDAEAMDFARRALHHRWLHYMAWDPAYNTNLTLQAGSFVSQDNPQLAWRPLIHRPLPVVLVQPDGLHAGTRIAQPLQLLGTALAVDGVLSNNPLSLPEVARLSPDTVVLQGSITASQIEAIGSIKEHTNAWVTFDLPQYPTGLESASSLRSALEQVDAVTVPTQALADLIQDAHPNIQVIPTRLSPDIWLNVQSQRKTRDKPRVGWIGTADQQADLLILSGVIEALADKVEWVIMGPCSRWLRPYIHELRSPVEGVLYPELLASLNLDLVLVPARSDLTTQSKSPVSLLEFGACGYPVICSDVLCIEGSLPVTAVSNETPAWIAAIEAHINQPDECARLGDELRREVRENWMLDTTNLRDWQAVWARPQ
;
A
#
# COMPACT_ATOMS: atom_id res chain seq x y z
N MET A 1 44.88 -31.30 -2.62
CA MET A 1 43.91 -30.58 -3.47
C MET A 1 42.96 -29.84 -2.54
N SER A 2 42.78 -28.53 -2.76
CA SER A 2 42.04 -27.62 -1.87
C SER A 2 40.57 -28.07 -1.74
N SER A 3 40.15 -28.53 -0.56
CA SER A 3 38.81 -29.08 -0.30
C SER A 3 37.67 -28.03 -0.30
N SER A 4 37.95 -26.78 -0.67
CA SER A 4 37.04 -25.64 -0.51
C SER A 4 35.97 -25.50 -1.60
N ARG A 5 36.05 -26.30 -2.67
CA ARG A 5 35.11 -26.26 -3.81
C ARG A 5 34.32 -27.55 -4.04
N LEU A 6 34.59 -28.58 -3.23
CA LEU A 6 33.95 -29.89 -3.37
C LEU A 6 32.47 -29.82 -2.96
N VAL A 7 31.59 -30.20 -3.89
CA VAL A 7 30.17 -30.40 -3.64
C VAL A 7 29.86 -31.89 -3.54
N SER A 8 29.20 -32.31 -2.46
CA SER A 8 28.67 -33.66 -2.33
C SER A 8 27.22 -33.68 -2.80
N ILE A 9 26.95 -34.40 -3.90
CA ILE A 9 25.58 -34.75 -4.28
C ILE A 9 25.15 -35.94 -3.41
N VAL A 10 24.24 -35.72 -2.48
CA VAL A 10 23.74 -36.75 -1.57
C VAL A 10 22.42 -37.30 -2.08
N ILE A 11 22.35 -38.62 -2.23
CA ILE A 11 21.19 -39.34 -2.76
C ILE A 11 20.71 -40.36 -1.72
N PRO A 12 19.71 -40.02 -0.89
CA PRO A 12 19.04 -41.00 -0.05
C PRO A 12 18.14 -41.87 -0.94
N ALA A 13 18.58 -43.08 -1.24
CA ALA A 13 17.94 -43.98 -2.20
C ALA A 13 17.07 -45.02 -1.49
N TYR A 14 15.92 -45.33 -2.08
CA TYR A 14 15.00 -46.36 -1.61
C TYR A 14 14.34 -47.12 -2.78
N LYS A 15 13.95 -46.41 -3.86
CA LYS A 15 13.22 -46.96 -5.02
C LYS A 15 14.08 -46.96 -6.28
N ALA A 16 14.22 -48.12 -6.90
CA ALA A 16 15.04 -48.28 -8.10
C ALA A 16 14.37 -47.79 -9.40
N THR A 17 13.05 -47.56 -9.40
CA THR A 17 12.25 -47.29 -10.61
C THR A 17 12.80 -46.14 -11.46
N PHE A 18 13.21 -45.04 -10.83
CA PHE A 18 13.68 -43.83 -11.51
C PHE A 18 15.15 -43.48 -11.17
N PHE A 19 15.77 -44.27 -10.28
CA PHE A 19 17.10 -44.01 -9.75
C PHE A 19 18.20 -43.98 -10.82
N GLU A 20 18.08 -44.78 -11.88
CA GLU A 20 19.04 -44.75 -12.99
C GLU A 20 19.08 -43.37 -13.66
N THR A 21 17.92 -42.74 -13.86
CA THR A 21 17.81 -41.39 -14.45
C THR A 21 18.31 -40.32 -13.48
N ALA A 22 17.96 -40.43 -12.19
CA ALA A 22 18.46 -39.52 -11.16
C ALA A 22 20.00 -39.56 -11.08
N LEU A 23 20.59 -40.76 -10.97
CA LEU A 23 22.04 -40.94 -10.90
C LEU A 23 22.74 -40.46 -12.18
N ALA A 24 22.18 -40.73 -13.36
CA ALA A 24 22.71 -40.21 -14.61
C ALA A 24 22.73 -38.66 -14.65
N SER A 25 21.73 -38.00 -14.07
CA SER A 25 21.66 -36.53 -13.96
C SER A 25 22.70 -35.95 -12.99
N ALA A 26 23.06 -36.69 -11.93
CA ALA A 26 24.15 -36.34 -11.02
C ALA A 26 25.52 -36.49 -11.69
N ILE A 27 25.71 -37.56 -12.48
CA ILE A 27 26.96 -37.81 -13.21
C ILE A 27 27.22 -36.72 -14.27
N SER A 28 26.17 -36.20 -14.89
CA SER A 28 26.27 -35.21 -15.97
C SER A 28 26.53 -33.76 -15.51
N GLN A 29 26.62 -33.50 -14.21
CA GLN A 29 26.84 -32.16 -13.66
C GLN A 29 28.17 -31.57 -14.11
N ASN A 30 28.18 -30.28 -14.48
CA ASN A 30 29.31 -29.56 -15.07
C ASN A 30 30.17 -28.71 -14.12
N HIS A 31 30.09 -28.98 -12.82
CA HIS A 31 30.93 -28.33 -11.80
C HIS A 31 32.35 -28.92 -11.77
N ASP A 32 33.30 -28.20 -11.18
CA ASP A 32 34.74 -28.56 -11.18
C ASP A 32 35.06 -29.78 -10.29
N ASP A 33 34.48 -29.83 -9.07
CA ASP A 33 34.76 -30.86 -8.07
C ASP A 33 33.45 -31.40 -7.43
N VAL A 34 33.08 -32.63 -7.78
CA VAL A 34 31.88 -33.30 -7.26
C VAL A 34 32.23 -34.68 -6.70
N GLU A 35 31.61 -35.05 -5.58
CA GLU A 35 31.43 -36.46 -5.20
C GLU A 35 29.93 -36.81 -5.14
N ILE A 36 29.59 -38.05 -5.42
CA ILE A 36 28.21 -38.55 -5.32
C ILE A 36 28.16 -39.56 -4.19
N VAL A 37 27.30 -39.32 -3.19
CA VAL A 37 27.15 -40.16 -2.00
C VAL A 37 25.74 -40.74 -1.99
N ILE A 38 25.64 -42.05 -2.18
CA ILE A 38 24.38 -42.78 -2.23
C ILE A 38 24.22 -43.54 -0.92
N CYS A 39 23.15 -43.22 -0.19
CA CYS A 39 22.79 -43.88 1.05
C CYS A 39 21.54 -44.73 0.81
N ASP A 40 21.72 -46.04 0.73
CA ASP A 40 20.72 -46.98 0.22
C ASP A 40 19.91 -47.64 1.34
N ASP A 41 18.62 -47.34 1.37
CA ASP A 41 17.57 -47.95 2.20
C ASP A 41 16.77 -49.03 1.44
N CYS A 42 17.12 -49.35 0.19
CA CYS A 42 16.40 -50.33 -0.61
C CYS A 42 16.48 -51.73 0.02
N PRO A 43 15.35 -52.44 0.18
CA PRO A 43 15.34 -53.80 0.72
C PRO A 43 16.02 -54.82 -0.22
N THR A 44 16.26 -54.45 -1.48
CA THR A 44 16.87 -55.30 -2.51
C THR A 44 18.19 -54.72 -3.03
N GLU A 45 18.95 -55.49 -3.81
CA GLU A 45 20.19 -55.03 -4.46
C GLU A 45 19.94 -54.17 -5.72
N ALA A 46 18.69 -53.74 -5.97
CA ALA A 46 18.32 -53.04 -7.20
C ALA A 46 19.06 -51.71 -7.38
N ILE A 47 19.20 -50.90 -6.32
CA ILE A 47 19.98 -49.65 -6.34
C ILE A 47 21.45 -49.96 -6.61
N LYS A 48 22.03 -50.92 -5.88
CA LYS A 48 23.42 -51.36 -6.08
C LYS A 48 23.72 -51.74 -7.53
N ASN A 49 22.84 -52.52 -8.16
CA ASN A 49 23.02 -52.95 -9.55
C ASN A 49 23.06 -51.76 -10.52
N ILE A 50 22.25 -50.73 -10.29
CA ILE A 50 22.26 -49.51 -11.10
C ILE A 50 23.55 -48.71 -10.85
N VAL A 51 24.01 -48.62 -9.60
CA VAL A 51 25.29 -47.97 -9.26
C VAL A 51 26.45 -48.67 -9.95
N ASP A 52 26.55 -49.98 -9.85
CA ASP A 52 27.62 -50.77 -10.46
C ASP A 52 27.60 -50.63 -12.00
N LYS A 53 26.40 -50.50 -12.60
CA LYS A 53 26.22 -50.24 -14.04
C LYS A 53 26.72 -48.85 -14.47
N LEU A 54 26.41 -47.79 -13.73
CA LEU A 54 26.72 -46.42 -14.13
C LEU A 54 28.08 -45.91 -13.65
N SER A 55 28.64 -46.47 -12.58
CA SER A 55 29.91 -46.01 -11.99
C SER A 55 31.10 -45.98 -12.95
N PRO A 56 31.31 -46.97 -13.84
CA PRO A 56 32.41 -46.93 -14.80
C PRO A 56 32.36 -45.74 -15.78
N GLY A 57 31.17 -45.19 -16.03
CA GLY A 57 30.95 -44.03 -16.91
C GLY A 57 31.00 -42.69 -16.19
N SER A 58 31.15 -42.67 -14.86
CA SER A 58 31.20 -41.43 -14.08
C SER A 58 32.61 -40.86 -14.03
N ARG A 59 32.73 -39.57 -14.32
CA ARG A 59 33.97 -38.81 -14.06
C ARG A 59 34.12 -38.42 -12.58
N TRP A 60 33.05 -38.56 -11.79
CA TRP A 60 33.01 -38.22 -10.37
C TRP A 60 33.07 -39.48 -9.50
N PRO A 61 33.76 -39.44 -8.35
CA PRO A 61 33.73 -40.54 -7.39
C PRO A 61 32.30 -40.78 -6.89
N ILE A 62 31.82 -42.01 -7.06
CA ILE A 62 30.55 -42.48 -6.51
C ILE A 62 30.84 -43.36 -5.29
N ARG A 63 30.27 -42.98 -4.15
CA ARG A 63 30.35 -43.72 -2.88
C ARG A 63 28.97 -44.29 -2.58
N TYR A 64 28.91 -45.60 -2.46
CA TYR A 64 27.69 -46.33 -2.16
C TYR A 64 27.79 -46.93 -0.76
N GLU A 65 26.81 -46.60 0.09
CA GLU A 65 26.70 -47.09 1.45
C GLU A 65 25.30 -47.66 1.67
N ARG A 66 25.20 -48.96 1.95
CA ARG A 66 23.92 -49.61 2.22
C ARG A 66 23.63 -49.63 3.71
N ASN A 67 22.42 -49.23 4.10
CA ASN A 67 21.99 -49.30 5.48
C ASN A 67 21.64 -50.76 5.86
N PRO A 68 22.12 -51.28 7.01
CA PRO A 68 21.76 -52.63 7.46
C PRO A 68 20.26 -52.81 7.73
N VAL A 69 19.59 -51.72 8.11
CA VAL A 69 18.15 -51.61 8.35
C VAL A 69 17.70 -50.28 7.76
N GLY A 70 16.56 -50.25 7.06
CA GLY A 70 16.02 -49.03 6.48
C GLY A 70 15.82 -47.95 7.55
N LEU A 71 16.45 -46.79 7.35
CA LEU A 71 16.45 -45.69 8.31
C LEU A 71 15.25 -44.75 8.12
N GLY A 72 14.62 -44.77 6.94
CA GLY A 72 13.55 -43.85 6.57
C GLY A 72 14.08 -42.47 6.17
N GLU A 73 13.23 -41.65 5.54
CA GLU A 73 13.62 -40.37 4.92
C GLU A 73 14.44 -39.46 5.85
N GLU A 74 13.96 -39.27 7.09
CA GLU A 74 14.61 -38.42 8.11
C GLU A 74 16.08 -38.81 8.36
N HIS A 75 16.29 -40.08 8.73
CA HIS A 75 17.59 -40.56 9.20
C HIS A 75 18.51 -40.95 8.04
N ASN A 76 17.94 -41.38 6.90
CA ASN A 76 18.72 -41.69 5.71
C ASN A 76 19.30 -40.41 5.09
N GLY A 77 18.53 -39.31 5.04
CA GLY A 77 19.01 -38.00 4.63
C GLY A 77 20.12 -37.47 5.55
N ALA A 78 19.90 -37.53 6.88
CA ALA A 78 20.91 -37.13 7.87
C ALA A 78 22.21 -37.93 7.74
N ARG A 79 22.11 -39.25 7.54
CA ARG A 79 23.26 -40.13 7.30
C ARG A 79 23.99 -39.82 6.00
N ALA A 80 23.27 -39.51 4.93
CA ALA A 80 23.89 -39.14 3.66
C ALA A 80 24.73 -37.84 3.81
N ILE A 81 24.22 -36.84 4.55
CA ILE A 81 24.97 -35.61 4.89
C ILE A 81 26.20 -35.93 5.76
N SER A 82 26.08 -36.84 6.73
CA SER A 82 27.20 -37.18 7.61
C SER A 82 28.35 -37.86 6.85
N LEU A 83 28.02 -38.69 5.86
CA LEU A 83 28.98 -39.42 5.01
C LEU A 83 29.67 -38.54 3.95
N ALA A 84 29.07 -37.41 3.58
CA ALA A 84 29.64 -36.43 2.67
C ALA A 84 30.96 -35.84 3.20
N ARG A 85 31.87 -35.52 2.28
CA ARG A 85 33.17 -34.88 2.53
C ARG A 85 33.24 -33.47 1.94
N GLY A 86 32.37 -33.15 0.99
CA GLY A 86 32.23 -31.82 0.41
C GLY A 86 31.77 -30.79 1.44
N GLN A 87 32.23 -29.55 1.23
CA GLN A 87 31.84 -28.41 2.04
C GLN A 87 30.37 -28.03 1.78
N PHE A 88 29.88 -28.33 0.58
CA PHE A 88 28.52 -28.02 0.14
C PHE A 88 27.75 -29.31 -0.12
N ILE A 89 26.49 -29.33 0.28
CA ILE A 89 25.57 -30.43 0.06
C ILE A 89 24.58 -30.04 -1.03
N LYS A 90 24.49 -30.86 -2.07
CA LYS A 90 23.41 -30.83 -3.04
C LYS A 90 22.56 -32.08 -2.84
N PHE A 91 21.31 -31.92 -2.42
CA PHE A 91 20.39 -33.05 -2.36
C PHE A 91 19.93 -33.44 -3.78
N LEU A 92 19.68 -34.73 -3.96
CA LEU A 92 18.96 -35.28 -5.09
C LEU A 92 18.18 -36.51 -4.63
N TYR A 93 16.86 -36.47 -4.71
CA TYR A 93 16.03 -37.65 -4.48
C TYR A 93 16.12 -38.64 -5.64
N ASP A 94 15.81 -39.91 -5.35
CA ASP A 94 16.01 -41.04 -6.26
C ASP A 94 15.06 -41.07 -7.46
N ASP A 95 14.11 -40.14 -7.54
CA ASP A 95 13.15 -39.97 -8.63
C ASP A 95 13.24 -38.63 -9.39
N ASP A 96 14.05 -37.70 -8.90
CA ASP A 96 14.22 -36.35 -9.48
C ASP A 96 15.40 -36.27 -10.46
N ILE A 97 15.44 -35.18 -11.24
CA ILE A 97 16.47 -34.96 -12.26
C ILE A 97 17.11 -33.58 -12.07
N LEU A 98 18.44 -33.53 -12.06
CA LEU A 98 19.19 -32.27 -12.11
C LEU A 98 19.50 -31.86 -13.55
N VAL A 99 19.39 -30.57 -13.85
CA VAL A 99 19.86 -29.99 -15.12
C VAL A 99 21.40 -29.91 -15.08
N PRO A 100 22.14 -30.07 -16.20
CA PRO A 100 23.60 -30.24 -16.18
C PRO A 100 24.42 -29.13 -15.49
N ASP A 101 23.90 -27.90 -15.43
CA ASP A 101 24.54 -26.75 -14.79
C ASP A 101 23.99 -26.40 -13.41
N CYS A 102 23.16 -27.27 -12.83
CA CYS A 102 22.51 -27.06 -11.53
C CYS A 102 23.53 -26.85 -10.40
N VAL A 103 24.48 -27.78 -10.23
CA VAL A 103 25.47 -27.70 -9.14
C VAL A 103 26.31 -26.44 -9.24
N ARG A 104 26.83 -26.13 -10.44
CA ARG A 104 27.69 -24.96 -10.66
C ARG A 104 26.95 -23.66 -10.34
N LEU A 105 25.74 -23.46 -10.89
CA LEU A 105 25.00 -22.21 -10.71
C LEU A 105 24.56 -21.97 -9.26
N LEU A 106 24.20 -23.04 -8.53
CA LEU A 106 23.90 -22.92 -7.10
C LEU A 106 25.18 -22.65 -6.28
N PHE A 107 26.28 -23.33 -6.61
CA PHE A 107 27.57 -23.13 -5.97
C PHE A 107 28.08 -21.69 -6.14
N ASP A 108 28.01 -21.12 -7.35
CA ASP A 108 28.48 -19.78 -7.68
C ASP A 108 27.83 -18.71 -6.77
N VAL A 109 26.56 -18.91 -6.39
CA VAL A 109 25.87 -18.01 -5.45
C VAL A 109 26.30 -18.26 -4.01
N LEU A 110 26.37 -19.53 -3.61
CA LEU A 110 26.55 -19.90 -2.21
C LEU A 110 28.01 -19.77 -1.73
N HIS A 111 28.99 -19.99 -2.60
CA HIS A 111 30.40 -19.97 -2.23
C HIS A 111 30.84 -18.61 -1.64
N ASP A 112 30.46 -17.53 -2.31
CA ASP A 112 30.90 -16.17 -2.00
C ASP A 112 29.97 -15.43 -1.02
N SER A 113 28.90 -16.08 -0.54
CA SER A 113 27.82 -15.42 0.21
C SER A 113 27.58 -16.06 1.58
N PRO A 114 28.31 -15.64 2.65
CA PRO A 114 28.16 -16.22 3.99
C PRO A 114 26.81 -15.93 4.66
N ASP A 115 26.15 -14.86 4.24
CA ASP A 115 24.80 -14.43 4.65
C ASP A 115 23.70 -15.34 4.09
N ILE A 116 23.95 -15.96 2.93
CA ILE A 116 23.05 -16.95 2.32
C ILE A 116 23.32 -18.31 2.95
N LYS A 117 22.31 -18.87 3.64
CA LYS A 117 22.39 -20.19 4.26
C LYS A 117 21.88 -21.31 3.37
N MET A 118 21.01 -20.96 2.44
CA MET A 118 20.45 -21.88 1.48
C MET A 118 20.28 -21.17 0.15
N VAL A 119 20.62 -21.86 -0.93
CA VAL A 119 20.29 -21.42 -2.29
C VAL A 119 19.34 -22.44 -2.90
N CYS A 120 18.30 -21.98 -3.57
CA CYS A 120 17.39 -22.81 -4.34
C CYS A 120 17.22 -22.27 -5.76
N ALA A 121 16.63 -23.09 -6.61
CA ALA A 121 16.17 -22.68 -7.93
C ALA A 121 14.73 -23.09 -8.12
N THR A 122 14.05 -22.46 -9.09
CA THR A 122 12.76 -22.96 -9.54
C THR A 122 12.91 -24.37 -10.12
N ARG A 123 11.78 -25.04 -10.32
CA ARG A 123 11.72 -26.42 -10.83
C ARG A 123 10.58 -26.58 -11.81
N LYS A 124 10.64 -27.61 -12.64
CA LYS A 124 9.51 -28.03 -13.47
C LYS A 124 8.98 -29.38 -13.00
N LEU A 125 7.66 -29.56 -13.13
CA LEU A 125 7.02 -30.84 -12.86
C LEU A 125 7.14 -31.77 -14.06
N VAL A 126 7.47 -33.03 -13.82
CA VAL A 126 7.43 -34.10 -14.83
C VAL A 126 6.64 -35.30 -14.33
N ASP A 127 5.89 -35.95 -15.22
CA ASP A 127 5.17 -37.19 -14.90
C ASP A 127 6.08 -38.43 -14.89
N ASP A 128 5.51 -39.61 -14.64
CA ASP A 128 6.20 -40.90 -14.68
C ASP A 128 6.90 -41.22 -16.02
N LYS A 129 6.43 -40.62 -17.11
CA LYS A 129 7.01 -40.72 -18.46
C LYS A 129 8.04 -39.62 -18.77
N GLY A 130 8.24 -38.68 -17.84
CA GLY A 130 9.16 -37.55 -18.02
C GLY A 130 8.59 -36.40 -18.86
N GLN A 131 7.27 -36.37 -19.10
CA GLN A 131 6.61 -35.25 -19.79
C GLN A 131 6.33 -34.10 -18.82
N PHE A 132 6.49 -32.87 -19.29
CA PHE A 132 6.26 -31.68 -18.46
C PHE A 132 4.78 -31.52 -18.08
N MET A 133 4.53 -31.20 -16.82
CA MET A 133 3.20 -30.91 -16.28
C MET A 133 3.03 -29.39 -16.05
N GLN A 134 1.79 -28.95 -15.90
CA GLN A 134 1.50 -27.56 -15.53
C GLN A 134 1.90 -27.27 -14.08
N ASP A 135 2.38 -26.05 -13.84
CA ASP A 135 2.76 -25.61 -12.50
C ASP A 135 1.58 -25.53 -11.53
N ASN A 136 1.84 -25.86 -10.27
CA ASN A 136 0.89 -25.72 -9.17
C ASN A 136 1.38 -24.66 -8.16
N MET A 137 0.65 -24.46 -7.05
CA MET A 137 0.99 -23.45 -6.04
C MET A 137 2.42 -23.56 -5.51
N ALA A 138 2.91 -24.79 -5.36
CA ALA A 138 4.23 -25.04 -4.81
C ALA A 138 5.36 -24.89 -5.86
N THR A 139 5.04 -24.80 -7.15
CA THR A 139 6.06 -24.70 -8.23
C THR A 139 6.08 -23.34 -8.93
N ARG A 140 5.07 -22.49 -8.71
CA ARG A 140 5.07 -21.11 -9.22
C ARG A 140 6.13 -20.26 -8.52
N ASN A 141 6.82 -19.43 -9.31
CA ASN A 141 7.80 -18.47 -8.82
C ASN A 141 7.16 -17.07 -8.64
N PRO A 142 7.07 -16.53 -7.42
CA PRO A 142 6.50 -15.20 -7.18
C PRO A 142 7.36 -14.04 -7.68
N PHE A 143 8.63 -14.27 -8.01
CA PHE A 143 9.58 -13.16 -8.19
C PHE A 143 9.93 -12.84 -9.64
N GLY A 144 9.83 -13.81 -10.56
CA GLY A 144 10.19 -13.62 -11.98
C GLY A 144 11.68 -13.32 -12.26
N ARG A 145 12.52 -13.17 -11.23
CA ARG A 145 13.95 -12.84 -11.29
C ARG A 145 14.72 -13.52 -10.16
N ASN A 146 16.05 -13.48 -10.21
CA ASN A 146 16.90 -13.99 -9.12
C ASN A 146 16.81 -13.06 -7.91
N VAL A 147 16.49 -13.60 -6.74
CA VAL A 147 16.26 -12.81 -5.52
C VAL A 147 17.00 -13.38 -4.32
N VAL A 148 17.29 -12.50 -3.37
CA VAL A 148 17.59 -12.85 -1.98
C VAL A 148 16.34 -12.55 -1.16
N ILE A 149 15.96 -13.47 -0.29
CA ILE A 149 14.79 -13.38 0.57
C ILE A 149 15.25 -13.44 2.02
N ASN A 150 14.72 -12.57 2.86
CA ASN A 150 15.01 -12.58 4.29
C ASN A 150 14.60 -13.93 4.91
N GLY A 151 15.57 -14.65 5.45
CA GLY A 151 15.36 -16.01 5.98
C GLY A 151 14.39 -16.05 7.16
N PRO A 152 14.64 -15.32 8.26
CA PRO A 152 13.75 -15.26 9.41
C PRO A 152 12.30 -14.86 9.08
N GLU A 153 12.09 -13.86 8.21
CA GLU A 153 10.76 -13.44 7.78
C GLU A 153 10.07 -14.51 6.94
N LEU A 154 10.81 -15.16 6.03
CA LEU A 154 10.29 -16.29 5.25
C LEU A 154 9.94 -17.48 6.15
N VAL A 155 10.71 -17.77 7.20
CA VAL A 155 10.37 -18.80 8.19
C VAL A 155 9.06 -18.47 8.88
N SER A 156 8.88 -17.22 9.28
CA SER A 156 7.64 -16.75 9.88
C SER A 156 6.45 -16.89 8.92
N PHE A 157 6.63 -16.50 7.66
CA PHE A 157 5.61 -16.68 6.62
C PHE A 157 5.25 -18.16 6.45
N ILE A 158 6.22 -19.05 6.27
CA ILE A 158 5.99 -20.49 6.06
C ILE A 158 5.39 -21.15 7.32
N ALA A 159 5.72 -20.66 8.52
CA ALA A 159 5.14 -21.12 9.78
C ALA A 159 3.64 -20.83 9.89
N GLN A 160 3.15 -19.73 9.32
CA GLN A 160 1.72 -19.40 9.29
C GLN A 160 1.02 -19.92 8.02
N TYR A 161 1.71 -19.90 6.88
CA TYR A 161 1.24 -20.33 5.58
C TYR A 161 2.20 -21.40 5.03
N PRO A 162 2.00 -22.70 5.33
CA PRO A 162 2.95 -23.78 5.00
C PRO A 162 2.93 -24.14 3.50
N ILE A 163 3.28 -23.15 2.67
CA ILE A 163 3.37 -23.22 1.22
C ILE A 163 4.85 -23.41 0.89
N ASN A 164 5.23 -24.63 0.52
CA ASN A 164 6.59 -24.93 0.12
C ASN A 164 6.84 -24.56 -1.36
N PHE A 165 6.98 -23.26 -1.63
CA PHE A 165 7.39 -22.77 -2.96
C PHE A 165 8.91 -22.86 -3.21
N ILE A 166 9.70 -23.07 -2.14
CA ILE A 166 11.15 -23.32 -2.20
C ILE A 166 11.42 -24.61 -2.97
N GLY A 167 10.61 -25.63 -2.73
CA GLY A 167 10.63 -26.93 -3.40
C GLY A 167 11.15 -28.05 -2.54
N GLU A 168 11.27 -29.24 -3.12
CA GLU A 168 11.86 -30.40 -2.48
C GLU A 168 13.38 -30.25 -2.29
N PRO A 169 14.04 -31.08 -1.45
CA PRO A 169 15.48 -31.01 -1.24
C PRO A 169 16.32 -31.04 -2.52
N SER A 170 15.85 -31.73 -3.58
CA SER A 170 16.49 -31.73 -4.91
C SER A 170 16.63 -30.34 -5.53
N SER A 171 15.84 -29.36 -5.10
CA SER A 171 15.89 -27.96 -5.57
C SER A 171 16.87 -27.07 -4.80
N VAL A 172 17.43 -27.53 -3.66
CA VAL A 172 18.26 -26.69 -2.78
C VAL A 172 19.73 -27.12 -2.73
N MET A 173 20.61 -26.21 -2.29
CA MET A 173 21.99 -26.46 -1.89
C MET A 173 22.32 -25.64 -0.64
N PHE A 174 23.10 -26.19 0.27
CA PHE A 174 23.52 -25.54 1.52
C PHE A 174 24.90 -26.02 1.97
N ARG A 175 25.47 -25.38 3.00
CA ARG A 175 26.76 -25.79 3.55
C ARG A 175 26.59 -26.99 4.48
N ARG A 176 27.47 -27.97 4.38
CA ARG A 176 27.44 -29.18 5.18
C ARG A 176 27.49 -28.88 6.68
N GLU A 177 28.35 -27.95 7.09
CA GLU A 177 28.51 -27.56 8.50
C GLU A 177 27.21 -27.01 9.11
N ASP A 178 26.45 -26.21 8.35
CA ASP A 178 25.20 -25.60 8.80
C ASP A 178 24.09 -26.66 9.03
N ALA A 179 24.20 -27.84 8.41
CA ALA A 179 23.26 -28.94 8.58
C ALA A 179 23.72 -29.98 9.62
N LEU A 180 25.03 -30.21 9.75
CA LEU A 180 25.58 -31.24 10.66
C LEU A 180 25.24 -30.99 12.13
N VAL A 181 25.12 -29.72 12.53
CA VAL A 181 24.78 -29.34 13.91
C VAL A 181 23.46 -29.91 14.39
N PHE A 182 22.55 -30.26 13.47
CA PHE A 182 21.25 -30.83 13.81
C PHE A 182 21.24 -32.36 13.86
N GLY A 183 22.28 -33.03 13.36
CA GLY A 183 22.38 -34.49 13.34
C GLY A 183 21.11 -35.16 12.79
N ASN A 184 20.59 -36.16 13.51
CA ASN A 184 19.38 -36.88 13.15
C ASN A 184 18.11 -36.02 13.24
N GLU A 185 18.16 -34.87 13.91
CA GLU A 185 17.00 -34.00 14.05
C GLU A 185 16.80 -33.07 12.85
N ILE A 186 17.66 -33.11 11.82
CA ILE A 186 17.64 -32.11 10.74
C ILE A 186 16.27 -31.96 10.06
N MET A 187 15.47 -33.03 9.97
CA MET A 187 14.12 -33.03 9.37
C MET A 187 12.97 -33.10 10.39
N SER A 188 13.24 -32.85 11.68
CA SER A 188 12.24 -32.82 12.76
C SER A 188 12.28 -31.51 13.56
N LEU A 189 11.18 -31.13 14.21
CA LEU A 189 11.11 -29.95 15.09
C LEU A 189 10.85 -30.41 16.53
N LYS A 190 11.70 -29.99 17.48
CA LYS A 190 11.68 -30.46 18.89
C LYS A 190 11.62 -32.00 19.01
N GLY A 191 12.39 -32.71 18.18
CA GLY A 191 12.40 -34.19 18.15
C GLY A 191 11.13 -34.83 17.57
N ILE A 192 10.22 -34.05 16.98
CA ILE A 192 8.99 -34.55 16.34
C ILE A 192 9.17 -34.48 14.82
N PHE A 193 9.13 -35.65 14.17
CA PHE A 193 9.16 -35.74 12.71
C PHE A 193 7.81 -35.32 12.11
N ILE A 194 7.80 -34.24 11.33
CA ILE A 194 6.59 -33.68 10.74
C ILE A 194 6.44 -34.25 9.32
N TRP A 195 5.93 -35.47 9.27
CA TRP A 195 5.78 -36.23 8.03
C TRP A 195 4.95 -35.47 6.99
N GLY A 196 5.50 -35.29 5.79
CA GLY A 196 4.95 -34.46 4.71
C GLY A 196 5.40 -32.98 4.71
N LEU A 197 6.20 -32.56 5.71
CA LEU A 197 6.86 -31.25 5.81
C LEU A 197 8.31 -31.39 6.32
N ALA A 198 8.93 -32.55 6.09
CA ALA A 198 10.29 -32.86 6.53
C ALA A 198 11.34 -31.96 5.86
N ASP A 199 11.13 -31.68 4.58
CA ASP A 199 11.84 -30.70 3.78
C ASP A 199 11.70 -29.28 4.35
N VAL A 200 10.48 -28.87 4.72
CA VAL A 200 10.22 -27.58 5.35
C VAL A 200 10.90 -27.47 6.71
N ALA A 201 10.90 -28.54 7.53
CA ALA A 201 11.60 -28.58 8.81
C ALA A 201 13.12 -28.36 8.64
N LEU A 202 13.72 -29.00 7.62
CA LEU A 202 15.11 -28.75 7.21
C LEU A 202 15.32 -27.28 6.81
N PHE A 203 14.46 -26.73 5.95
CA PHE A 203 14.62 -25.37 5.44
C PHE A 203 14.49 -24.32 6.54
N VAL A 204 13.47 -24.42 7.40
CA VAL A 204 13.26 -23.41 8.44
C VAL A 204 14.43 -23.39 9.43
N LYS A 205 15.03 -24.54 9.74
CA LYS A 205 16.23 -24.61 10.58
C LYS A 205 17.45 -23.90 9.98
N LEU A 206 17.63 -24.03 8.67
CA LEU A 206 18.72 -23.35 7.95
C LEU A 206 18.44 -21.85 7.79
N LEU A 207 17.21 -21.48 7.44
CA LEU A 207 16.80 -20.10 7.17
C LEU A 207 16.67 -19.24 8.43
N ARG A 208 16.53 -19.85 9.61
CA ARG A 208 16.69 -19.12 10.88
C ARG A 208 18.11 -18.58 11.09
N GLN A 209 19.10 -19.11 10.38
CA GLN A 209 20.50 -18.73 10.50
C GLN A 209 20.96 -17.74 9.40
N GLY A 210 20.09 -17.38 8.45
CA GLY A 210 20.43 -16.46 7.34
C GLY A 210 19.52 -16.62 6.12
N ASN A 211 19.88 -15.94 5.03
CA ASN A 211 18.98 -15.70 3.90
C ASN A 211 18.85 -16.87 2.93
N LEU A 212 17.75 -16.85 2.16
CA LEU A 212 17.55 -17.70 0.99
C LEU A 212 17.93 -16.92 -0.27
N ALA A 213 18.75 -17.49 -1.14
CA ALA A 213 18.81 -17.03 -2.53
C ALA A 213 18.01 -17.96 -3.44
N MET A 214 17.14 -17.40 -4.27
CA MET A 214 16.30 -18.15 -5.20
C MET A 214 16.61 -17.75 -6.64
N LEU A 215 17.01 -18.72 -7.45
CA LEU A 215 17.26 -18.54 -8.88
C LEU A 215 15.97 -18.77 -9.67
N ALA A 216 15.64 -17.83 -10.57
CA ALA A 216 14.41 -17.90 -11.35
C ALA A 216 14.43 -18.99 -12.43
N ARG A 217 15.62 -19.40 -12.87
CA ARG A 217 15.79 -20.45 -13.88
C ARG A 217 15.52 -21.83 -13.27
N PRO A 218 14.72 -22.69 -13.92
CA PRO A 218 14.54 -24.05 -13.45
C PRO A 218 15.82 -24.88 -13.56
N LEU A 219 16.30 -25.45 -12.44
CA LEU A 219 17.54 -26.26 -12.39
C LEU A 219 17.33 -27.72 -11.95
N SER A 220 16.09 -28.09 -11.62
CA SER A 220 15.68 -29.45 -11.31
C SER A 220 14.32 -29.75 -11.96
N TYR A 221 14.07 -31.04 -12.21
CA TYR A 221 12.76 -31.56 -12.57
C TYR A 221 12.26 -32.44 -11.44
N PHE A 222 11.15 -32.03 -10.84
CA PHE A 222 10.48 -32.76 -9.77
C PHE A 222 9.50 -33.75 -10.39
N ARG A 223 9.70 -35.05 -10.12
CA ARG A 223 8.82 -36.08 -10.66
C ARG A 223 7.53 -36.15 -9.86
N VAL A 224 6.41 -36.47 -10.50
CA VAL A 224 5.14 -36.77 -9.83
C VAL A 224 4.69 -38.17 -10.26
N SER A 225 4.60 -39.10 -9.32
CA SER A 225 4.15 -40.48 -9.58
C SER A 225 3.35 -41.05 -8.40
N ASP A 226 2.57 -42.10 -8.68
CA ASP A 226 1.83 -42.88 -7.67
C ASP A 226 2.75 -43.64 -6.69
N GLN A 227 4.04 -43.73 -7.02
CA GLN A 227 5.08 -44.32 -6.18
C GLN A 227 5.72 -43.30 -5.22
N GLN A 228 5.21 -42.08 -5.04
CA GLN A 228 5.81 -41.14 -4.08
C GLN A 228 5.30 -41.32 -2.65
N SER A 229 6.17 -41.10 -1.65
CA SER A 229 5.77 -41.04 -0.24
C SER A 229 4.74 -39.93 0.02
N SER A 230 4.81 -38.82 -0.74
CA SER A 230 3.83 -37.73 -0.69
C SER A 230 2.42 -38.11 -1.16
N GLU A 231 2.25 -39.17 -1.96
CA GLU A 231 0.93 -39.65 -2.43
C GLU A 231 0.12 -40.30 -1.30
N VAL A 232 0.81 -40.97 -0.36
CA VAL A 232 0.21 -41.50 0.88
C VAL A 232 -0.35 -40.36 1.76
N CYS A 233 0.21 -39.14 1.65
CA CYS A 233 -0.27 -37.93 2.30
C CYS A 233 -1.54 -37.36 1.63
N ARG A 234 -1.67 -37.50 0.31
CA ARG A 234 -2.84 -37.05 -0.47
C ARG A 234 -4.05 -37.98 -0.30
N THR A 235 -3.81 -39.25 -0.03
CA THR A 235 -4.84 -40.31 0.03
C THR A 235 -5.37 -40.58 1.46
N ASN A 236 -4.73 -40.07 2.51
CA ASN A 236 -5.20 -40.17 3.89
C ASN A 236 -5.40 -38.78 4.53
N PRO A 237 -6.65 -38.27 4.66
CA PRO A 237 -6.93 -36.88 5.03
C PRO A 237 -6.75 -36.51 6.51
N GLU A 238 -6.65 -37.46 7.45
CA GLU A 238 -6.51 -37.14 8.89
C GLU A 238 -5.07 -36.85 9.31
N LEU A 239 -4.10 -37.60 8.79
CA LEU A 239 -2.68 -37.43 9.11
C LEU A 239 -2.11 -36.03 8.75
N PRO A 240 -2.45 -35.41 7.60
CA PRO A 240 -2.01 -34.06 7.26
C PRO A 240 -2.55 -32.97 8.20
N ARG A 241 -3.77 -33.12 8.75
CA ARG A 241 -4.39 -32.10 9.62
C ARG A 241 -3.71 -32.04 10.98
N GLN A 242 -3.52 -33.19 11.63
CA GLN A 242 -2.86 -33.26 12.94
C GLN A 242 -1.42 -32.75 12.87
N ARG A 243 -0.68 -33.13 11.81
CA ARG A 243 0.73 -32.75 11.63
C ARG A 243 0.92 -31.29 11.27
N ARG A 244 0.01 -30.69 10.49
CA ARG A 244 -0.01 -29.23 10.28
C ARG A 244 -0.30 -28.46 11.58
N ALA A 245 -1.20 -28.97 12.41
CA ALA A 245 -1.46 -28.38 13.72
C ALA A 245 -0.22 -28.46 14.63
N ASP A 246 0.49 -29.59 14.64
CA ASP A 246 1.76 -29.73 15.36
C ASP A 246 2.82 -28.76 14.83
N TYR A 247 2.95 -28.61 13.51
CA TYR A 247 3.86 -27.64 12.90
C TYR A 247 3.55 -26.20 13.33
N HIS A 248 2.28 -25.76 13.23
CA HIS A 248 1.86 -24.42 13.67
C HIS A 248 2.08 -24.19 15.17
N ARG A 249 1.77 -25.19 16.00
CA ARG A 249 1.98 -25.12 17.44
C ARG A 249 3.47 -25.00 17.78
N ILE A 250 4.29 -25.89 17.25
CA ILE A 250 5.73 -25.95 17.58
C ILE A 250 6.46 -24.70 17.08
N THR A 251 6.15 -24.20 15.89
CA THR A 251 6.78 -22.96 15.37
C THR A 251 6.40 -21.72 16.18
N ARG A 252 5.16 -21.63 16.68
CA ARG A 252 4.75 -20.58 17.63
C ARG A 252 5.44 -20.72 18.98
N GLU A 253 5.49 -21.92 19.55
CA GLU A 253 6.20 -22.19 20.81
C GLU A 253 7.71 -21.87 20.72
N LEU A 254 8.29 -21.95 19.53
CA LEU A 254 9.68 -21.59 19.27
C LEU A 254 9.89 -20.09 19.03
N GLY A 255 8.82 -19.28 19.01
CA GLY A 255 8.88 -17.84 18.75
C GLY A 255 9.23 -17.51 17.29
N TRP A 256 8.91 -18.39 16.34
CA TRP A 256 9.28 -18.23 14.94
C TRP A 256 8.20 -17.53 14.10
N VAL A 257 7.19 -16.91 14.72
CA VAL A 257 6.02 -16.34 14.05
C VAL A 257 5.84 -14.87 14.47
N ARG A 258 5.85 -13.95 13.50
CA ARG A 258 5.57 -12.51 13.65
C ARG A 258 4.06 -12.25 13.85
N PRO A 259 3.66 -11.06 14.32
CA PRO A 259 2.26 -10.64 14.32
C PRO A 259 1.61 -10.80 12.95
N GLU A 260 0.33 -11.16 12.93
CA GLU A 260 -0.39 -11.54 11.70
C GLU A 260 -0.40 -10.43 10.64
N GLU A 261 -0.52 -9.17 11.07
CA GLU A 261 -0.47 -7.99 10.19
C GLU A 261 0.86 -7.86 9.44
N GLN A 262 1.96 -8.29 10.04
CA GLN A 262 3.32 -8.18 9.49
C GLN A 262 3.76 -9.45 8.75
N ASN A 263 3.02 -10.56 8.90
CA ASN A 263 3.47 -11.85 8.37
C ASN A 263 3.00 -12.13 6.94
N ARG A 264 2.33 -11.16 6.33
CA ARG A 264 1.89 -11.20 4.93
C ARG A 264 3.02 -10.86 3.96
N THR A 265 3.85 -9.90 4.34
CA THR A 265 4.97 -9.40 3.53
C THR A 265 6.29 -10.05 3.94
N VAL A 266 7.18 -10.23 2.96
CA VAL A 266 8.56 -10.67 3.17
C VAL A 266 9.51 -9.75 2.43
N LYS A 267 10.59 -9.35 3.09
CA LYS A 267 11.66 -8.55 2.46
C LYS A 267 12.44 -9.37 1.44
N ILE A 268 12.59 -8.80 0.25
CA ILE A 268 13.32 -9.36 -0.88
C ILE A 268 14.26 -8.31 -1.48
N ALA A 269 15.34 -8.74 -2.10
CA ALA A 269 16.20 -7.89 -2.91
C ALA A 269 16.62 -8.63 -4.19
N PRO A 270 16.82 -7.95 -5.33
CA PRO A 270 17.45 -8.58 -6.49
C PRO A 270 18.82 -9.13 -6.11
N LEU A 271 19.15 -10.35 -6.54
CA LEU A 271 20.42 -10.99 -6.17
C LEU A 271 21.66 -10.16 -6.59
N SER A 272 21.54 -9.38 -7.66
CA SER A 272 22.56 -8.46 -8.17
C SER A 272 22.61 -7.10 -7.47
N GLN A 273 21.59 -6.75 -6.69
CA GLN A 273 21.45 -5.46 -5.99
C GLN A 273 20.92 -5.73 -4.58
N ARG A 274 21.76 -6.32 -3.72
CA ARG A 274 21.32 -6.78 -2.39
C ARG A 274 20.85 -5.67 -1.46
N ASP A 275 21.27 -4.43 -1.72
CA ASP A 275 20.90 -3.26 -0.93
C ASP A 275 19.53 -2.68 -1.33
N ASN A 276 18.97 -3.11 -2.48
CA ASN A 276 17.66 -2.67 -2.97
C ASN A 276 16.57 -3.57 -2.37
N ILE A 277 16.27 -3.36 -1.09
CA ILE A 277 15.28 -4.13 -0.34
C ILE A 277 13.86 -3.64 -0.67
N GLN A 278 12.96 -4.59 -0.93
CA GLN A 278 11.56 -4.38 -1.25
C GLN A 278 10.73 -5.32 -0.38
N GLU A 279 9.51 -4.93 -0.02
CA GLU A 279 8.55 -5.82 0.62
C GLU A 279 7.60 -6.43 -0.41
N LEU A 280 7.35 -7.74 -0.32
CA LEU A 280 6.41 -8.43 -1.20
C LEU A 280 5.34 -9.16 -0.38
N ASP A 281 4.06 -8.87 -0.62
CA ASP A 281 2.93 -9.64 -0.04
C ASP A 281 2.83 -11.02 -0.73
N LEU A 282 3.40 -12.03 -0.08
CA LEU A 282 3.35 -13.42 -0.56
C LEU A 282 1.96 -14.05 -0.34
N VAL A 283 1.18 -13.57 0.63
CA VAL A 283 -0.19 -14.03 0.83
C VAL A 283 -1.03 -13.63 -0.37
N ALA A 284 -0.98 -12.37 -0.79
CA ALA A 284 -1.69 -11.88 -1.97
C ALA A 284 -1.35 -12.68 -3.23
N TYR A 285 -0.06 -13.04 -3.41
CA TYR A 285 0.37 -13.85 -4.54
C TYR A 285 -0.18 -15.29 -4.51
N PHE A 286 -0.20 -15.93 -3.35
CA PHE A 286 -0.60 -17.33 -3.22
C PHE A 286 -2.09 -17.55 -2.88
N ASP A 287 -2.85 -16.47 -2.63
CA ASP A 287 -4.26 -16.54 -2.29
C ASP A 287 -5.12 -17.07 -3.45
N ARG A 288 -5.60 -18.31 -3.31
CA ARG A 288 -6.49 -19.02 -4.26
C ARG A 288 -7.97 -18.78 -4.01
N ARG A 289 -8.32 -17.99 -2.99
CA ARG A 289 -9.72 -17.62 -2.80
C ARG A 289 -10.20 -16.94 -4.08
N PRO A 290 -11.41 -17.27 -4.56
CA PRO A 290 -11.95 -16.58 -5.71
C PRO A 290 -11.97 -15.08 -5.40
N GLU A 291 -11.78 -14.27 -6.44
CA GLU A 291 -11.51 -12.83 -6.32
C GLU A 291 -12.52 -12.13 -5.40
N ASN A 292 -13.79 -12.54 -5.48
CA ASN A 292 -14.87 -12.11 -4.62
C ASN A 292 -14.60 -12.28 -3.11
N GLN A 293 -14.07 -13.42 -2.68
CA GLN A 293 -13.72 -13.68 -1.28
C GLN A 293 -12.55 -12.82 -0.82
N ARG A 294 -11.60 -12.52 -1.71
CA ARG A 294 -10.48 -11.61 -1.40
C ARG A 294 -10.99 -10.19 -1.24
N ARG A 295 -11.81 -9.73 -2.18
CA ARG A 295 -12.46 -8.42 -2.16
C ARG A 295 -13.31 -8.24 -0.90
N ASN A 296 -14.13 -9.24 -0.56
CA ASN A 296 -14.90 -9.28 0.68
C ASN A 296 -14.04 -9.10 1.92
N GLN A 297 -12.91 -9.81 2.00
CA GLN A 297 -12.03 -9.69 3.15
C GLN A 297 -11.30 -8.36 3.20
N GLN A 298 -10.89 -7.82 2.06
CA GLN A 298 -10.29 -6.50 1.99
C GLN A 298 -11.28 -5.44 2.46
N VAL A 299 -12.51 -5.44 1.96
CA VAL A 299 -13.57 -4.51 2.38
C VAL A 299 -13.91 -4.70 3.86
N ALA A 300 -14.04 -5.94 4.34
CA ALA A 300 -14.30 -6.22 5.75
C ALA A 300 -13.16 -5.75 6.67
N SER A 301 -11.90 -5.94 6.25
CA SER A 301 -10.72 -5.44 6.97
C SER A 301 -10.69 -3.92 6.97
N TRP A 302 -10.98 -3.31 5.83
CA TRP A 302 -11.03 -1.86 5.65
C TRP A 302 -12.13 -1.22 6.51
N LEU A 303 -13.32 -1.82 6.61
CA LEU A 303 -14.37 -1.38 7.53
C LEU A 303 -14.02 -1.65 9.01
N GLY A 304 -13.29 -2.74 9.27
CA GLY A 304 -12.91 -3.15 10.63
C GLY A 304 -12.03 -2.13 11.36
N THR A 305 -11.22 -1.36 10.63
CA THR A 305 -10.33 -0.33 11.18
C THR A 305 -11.01 1.02 11.40
N ARG A 306 -12.23 1.23 10.88
CA ARG A 306 -12.94 2.51 10.88
C ARG A 306 -13.85 2.66 12.10
N ARG A 307 -13.24 2.56 13.28
CA ARG A 307 -13.96 2.65 14.56
C ARG A 307 -13.24 3.59 15.52
N PRO A 308 -13.94 4.58 16.10
CA PRO A 308 -13.28 5.49 17.00
C PRO A 308 -12.77 4.71 18.21
N THR A 309 -11.52 4.94 18.58
CA THR A 309 -10.95 4.34 19.78
C THR A 309 -11.76 4.76 21.02
N VAL A 310 -11.71 3.96 22.09
CA VAL A 310 -12.43 4.28 23.34
C VAL A 310 -12.15 5.71 23.83
N PRO A 311 -10.90 6.22 23.79
CA PRO A 311 -10.65 7.62 24.11
C PRO A 311 -11.32 8.60 23.13
N GLN A 312 -11.19 8.41 21.81
CA GLN A 312 -11.81 9.29 20.81
C GLN A 312 -13.34 9.37 20.94
N GLN A 313 -14.00 8.27 21.31
CA GLN A 313 -15.45 8.25 21.57
C GLN A 313 -15.87 9.24 22.67
N THR A 314 -14.98 9.56 23.60
CA THR A 314 -15.25 10.55 24.67
C THR A 314 -15.34 11.96 24.10
N LEU A 315 -14.41 12.35 23.23
CA LEU A 315 -14.40 13.67 22.58
C LEU A 315 -15.58 13.83 21.62
N ILE A 316 -15.88 12.78 20.86
CA ILE A 316 -17.05 12.76 19.96
C ILE A 316 -18.35 12.95 20.75
N ARG A 317 -18.51 12.23 21.87
CA ARG A 317 -19.70 12.36 22.73
C ARG A 317 -19.83 13.77 23.30
N GLN A 318 -18.71 14.38 23.74
CA GLN A 318 -18.71 15.75 24.22
C GLN A 318 -19.14 16.72 23.12
N HIS A 319 -18.57 16.60 21.93
CA HIS A 319 -18.94 17.44 20.78
C HIS A 319 -20.41 17.30 20.41
N LEU A 320 -20.96 16.08 20.40
CA LEU A 320 -22.40 15.86 20.19
C LEU A 320 -23.22 16.54 21.29
N GLN A 321 -22.83 16.44 22.57
CA GLN A 321 -23.53 17.10 23.69
C GLN A 321 -23.53 18.62 23.58
N ASP A 322 -22.41 19.22 23.17
CA ASP A 322 -22.28 20.66 22.94
C ASP A 322 -23.24 21.15 21.83
N HIS A 323 -23.70 20.24 20.96
CA HIS A 323 -24.65 20.48 19.87
C HIS A 323 -26.00 19.78 20.13
N GLY A 324 -26.49 19.77 21.37
CA GLY A 324 -27.84 19.28 21.70
C GLY A 324 -28.00 17.75 21.60
N GLY A 325 -26.89 17.01 21.65
CA GLY A 325 -26.83 15.56 21.45
C GLY A 325 -26.75 15.14 19.98
N GLY A 326 -26.51 16.07 19.04
CA GLY A 326 -26.47 15.82 17.60
C GLY A 326 -27.84 15.83 16.91
N PRO A 327 -27.87 15.73 15.58
CA PRO A 327 -29.08 15.76 14.77
C PRO A 327 -30.01 14.58 15.09
N THR A 328 -31.32 14.83 15.06
CA THR A 328 -32.33 13.75 15.14
C THR A 328 -32.59 13.19 13.74
N ILE A 329 -32.61 11.85 13.60
CA ILE A 329 -32.69 11.18 12.30
C ILE A 329 -33.86 10.20 12.28
N ALA A 330 -34.79 10.39 11.36
CA ALA A 330 -35.83 9.44 11.01
C ALA A 330 -35.37 8.54 9.85
N ILE A 331 -35.52 7.24 10.03
CA ILE A 331 -35.13 6.20 9.08
C ILE A 331 -36.40 5.51 8.59
N VAL A 332 -36.68 5.62 7.30
CA VAL A 332 -37.80 4.96 6.65
C VAL A 332 -37.29 3.70 5.96
N VAL A 333 -37.72 2.53 6.43
CA VAL A 333 -37.37 1.22 5.87
C VAL A 333 -38.51 0.71 5.01
N SER A 334 -38.29 0.56 3.71
CA SER A 334 -39.30 0.06 2.76
C SER A 334 -39.13 -1.44 2.49
N ASP A 335 -40.15 -2.25 2.77
CA ASP A 335 -40.21 -3.67 2.43
C ASP A 335 -41.38 -4.02 1.51
N PHE A 336 -41.22 -3.69 0.22
CA PHE A 336 -42.19 -4.06 -0.81
C PHE A 336 -41.93 -5.44 -1.43
N ASN A 337 -40.85 -6.11 -1.04
CA ASN A 337 -40.52 -7.48 -1.46
C ASN A 337 -41.00 -8.55 -0.47
N GLN A 338 -41.65 -8.12 0.61
CA GLN A 338 -42.17 -8.97 1.68
C GLN A 338 -41.09 -9.85 2.34
N GLN A 339 -39.94 -9.26 2.64
CA GLN A 339 -38.78 -9.89 3.28
C GLN A 339 -38.57 -9.37 4.72
N PRO A 340 -39.36 -9.84 5.70
CA PRO A 340 -39.28 -9.34 7.08
C PRO A 340 -37.92 -9.61 7.76
N GLU A 341 -37.18 -10.64 7.31
CA GLU A 341 -35.80 -10.91 7.77
C GLU A 341 -34.83 -9.81 7.33
N SER A 342 -35.01 -9.26 6.13
CA SER A 342 -34.21 -8.15 5.59
C SER A 342 -34.48 -6.86 6.38
N VAL A 343 -35.74 -6.61 6.78
CA VAL A 343 -36.10 -5.52 7.69
C VAL A 343 -35.38 -5.67 9.03
N LEU A 344 -35.39 -6.89 9.59
CA LEU A 344 -34.72 -7.16 10.86
C LEU A 344 -33.21 -6.91 10.76
N ALA A 345 -32.57 -7.33 9.68
CA ALA A 345 -31.14 -7.07 9.44
C ALA A 345 -30.83 -5.55 9.39
N THR A 346 -31.64 -4.77 8.66
CA THR A 346 -31.53 -3.30 8.63
C THR A 346 -31.67 -2.71 10.03
N VAL A 347 -32.72 -3.06 10.78
CA VAL A 347 -32.96 -2.51 12.12
C VAL A 347 -31.88 -2.94 13.11
N GLN A 348 -31.40 -4.19 13.06
CA GLN A 348 -30.32 -4.67 13.92
C GLN A 348 -29.00 -3.95 13.64
N SER A 349 -28.73 -3.55 12.39
CA SER A 349 -27.51 -2.81 12.05
C SER A 349 -27.42 -1.45 12.76
N LEU A 350 -28.56 -0.82 13.10
CA LEU A 350 -28.60 0.46 13.82
C LEU A 350 -28.08 0.35 15.26
N ALA A 351 -28.13 -0.83 15.87
CA ALA A 351 -27.58 -1.06 17.21
C ALA A 351 -26.05 -1.01 17.25
N SER A 352 -25.40 -0.91 16.08
CA SER A 352 -23.94 -0.83 15.98
C SER A 352 -23.36 0.49 16.48
N ASP A 353 -24.15 1.57 16.55
CA ASP A 353 -23.76 2.86 17.12
C ASP A 353 -24.62 3.24 18.34
N PRO A 354 -24.16 2.90 19.56
CA PRO A 354 -24.87 3.21 20.78
C PRO A 354 -25.03 4.71 21.06
N GLN A 355 -24.23 5.59 20.44
CA GLN A 355 -24.22 7.02 20.78
C GLN A 355 -25.41 7.78 20.21
N LEU A 356 -25.88 7.36 19.02
CA LEU A 356 -26.99 8.00 18.33
C LEU A 356 -28.32 7.30 18.57
N LEU A 357 -28.36 6.14 19.24
CA LEU A 357 -29.56 5.29 19.31
C LEU A 357 -30.81 6.04 19.82
N ASP A 358 -30.67 6.91 20.81
CA ASP A 358 -31.77 7.71 21.38
C ASP A 358 -32.23 8.87 20.46
N LYS A 359 -31.49 9.15 19.40
CA LYS A 359 -31.76 10.18 18.37
C LYS A 359 -32.32 9.60 17.08
N LEU A 360 -32.44 8.27 16.99
CA LEU A 360 -32.95 7.57 15.82
C LEU A 360 -34.43 7.21 16.01
N LYS A 361 -35.22 7.40 14.95
CA LYS A 361 -36.59 6.92 14.86
C LYS A 361 -36.77 6.09 13.61
N VAL A 362 -37.25 4.86 13.76
CA VAL A 362 -37.47 3.96 12.62
C VAL A 362 -38.96 3.88 12.29
N PHE A 363 -39.30 4.04 11.01
CA PHE A 363 -40.60 3.75 10.42
C PHE A 363 -40.43 2.63 9.41
N ILE A 364 -41.29 1.61 9.47
CA ILE A 364 -41.27 0.48 8.54
C ILE A 364 -42.49 0.61 7.64
N LEU A 365 -42.29 0.69 6.32
CA LEU A 365 -43.34 0.72 5.31
C LEU A 365 -43.38 -0.63 4.61
N ALA A 366 -44.55 -1.27 4.54
CA ALA A 366 -44.69 -2.56 3.88
C ALA A 366 -46.10 -2.77 3.34
N ASP A 367 -46.22 -3.64 2.34
CA ASP A 367 -47.48 -4.12 1.77
C ASP A 367 -47.74 -5.57 2.23
N TYR A 368 -47.80 -5.79 3.55
CA TYR A 368 -48.05 -7.12 4.10
C TYR A 368 -49.54 -7.43 4.14
N ASP A 369 -49.90 -8.63 3.68
CA ASP A 369 -51.27 -9.15 3.81
C ASP A 369 -51.62 -9.40 5.28
N THR A 370 -52.39 -8.47 5.87
CA THR A 370 -52.90 -8.56 7.25
C THR A 370 -53.68 -9.84 7.56
N SER A 371 -54.22 -10.54 6.55
CA SER A 371 -54.97 -11.78 6.73
C SER A 371 -54.10 -13.05 6.74
N ASN A 372 -52.86 -12.97 6.23
CA ASN A 372 -51.98 -14.13 6.05
C ASN A 372 -50.51 -13.80 6.38
N GLN A 373 -50.28 -13.12 7.51
CA GLN A 373 -48.95 -12.72 7.95
C GLN A 373 -48.14 -13.89 8.51
N THR A 374 -46.84 -13.89 8.21
CA THR A 374 -45.86 -14.70 8.95
C THR A 374 -45.74 -14.21 10.41
N PRO A 375 -45.28 -15.06 11.34
CA PRO A 375 -45.10 -14.65 12.75
C PRO A 375 -44.16 -13.46 12.93
N LEU A 376 -43.18 -13.27 12.05
CA LEU A 376 -42.25 -12.13 12.10
C LEU A 376 -42.91 -10.85 11.59
N GLN A 377 -43.68 -10.91 10.48
CA GLN A 377 -44.46 -9.77 9.98
C GLN A 377 -45.46 -9.24 11.02
N ALA A 378 -46.11 -10.14 11.77
CA ALA A 378 -47.05 -9.77 12.82
C ALA A 378 -46.39 -9.08 14.03
N GLN A 379 -45.07 -9.23 14.21
CA GLN A 379 -44.31 -8.63 15.32
C GLN A 379 -43.67 -7.28 14.97
N LEU A 380 -43.49 -6.98 13.68
CA LEU A 380 -42.88 -5.72 13.24
C LEU A 380 -43.90 -4.57 13.31
N PRO A 381 -43.53 -3.38 13.81
CA PRO A 381 -44.40 -2.21 13.81
C PRO A 381 -44.39 -1.51 12.44
N TRP A 382 -45.01 -2.12 11.43
CA TRP A 382 -45.08 -1.60 10.06
C TRP A 382 -46.34 -0.76 9.80
N LEU A 383 -46.24 0.13 8.82
CA LEU A 383 -47.32 0.96 8.27
C LEU A 383 -47.64 0.50 6.85
N SER A 384 -48.93 0.46 6.53
CA SER A 384 -49.39 0.03 5.21
C SER A 384 -49.04 1.06 4.15
N ALA A 385 -48.21 0.65 3.21
CA ALA A 385 -47.85 1.42 2.03
C ALA A 385 -47.45 0.46 0.91
N THR A 386 -47.63 0.91 -0.31
CA THR A 386 -47.13 0.29 -1.55
C THR A 386 -46.05 1.17 -2.14
N GLU A 387 -45.35 0.68 -3.17
CA GLU A 387 -44.41 1.51 -3.91
C GLU A 387 -45.06 2.79 -4.49
N GLN A 388 -46.36 2.75 -4.81
CA GLN A 388 -47.05 3.85 -5.50
C GLN A 388 -47.53 4.97 -4.57
N ASP A 389 -47.90 4.65 -3.33
CA ASP A 389 -48.39 5.62 -2.35
C ASP A 389 -47.40 5.91 -1.21
N ARG A 390 -46.21 5.28 -1.19
CA ARG A 390 -45.18 5.52 -0.16
C ARG A 390 -44.83 6.99 0.00
N ALA A 391 -44.79 7.77 -1.08
CA ALA A 391 -44.48 9.20 -1.02
C ALA A 391 -45.50 9.96 -0.15
N ILE A 392 -46.78 9.62 -0.26
CA ILE A 392 -47.87 10.22 0.52
C ILE A 392 -47.67 9.88 2.00
N VAL A 393 -47.47 8.59 2.29
CA VAL A 393 -47.26 8.11 3.67
C VAL A 393 -46.03 8.75 4.31
N ILE A 394 -44.92 8.88 3.57
CA ILE A 394 -43.69 9.51 4.06
C ILE A 394 -43.91 11.00 4.33
N ASN A 395 -44.63 11.71 3.46
CA ASN A 395 -44.94 13.12 3.66
C ASN A 395 -45.82 13.35 4.91
N ASP A 396 -46.83 12.50 5.11
CA ASP A 396 -47.69 12.56 6.29
C ASP A 396 -46.88 12.31 7.56
N LEU A 397 -46.03 11.28 7.56
CA LEU A 397 -45.11 11.00 8.67
C LEU A 397 -44.16 12.17 8.94
N MET A 398 -43.61 12.80 7.89
CA MET A 398 -42.73 13.94 8.01
C MET A 398 -43.45 15.17 8.58
N ALA A 399 -44.72 15.38 8.23
CA ALA A 399 -45.54 16.44 8.81
C ALA A 399 -45.83 16.21 10.30
N GLU A 400 -46.11 14.96 10.70
CA GLU A 400 -46.49 14.57 12.06
C GLU A 400 -45.32 14.43 13.05
N ASN A 401 -44.08 14.32 12.57
CA ASN A 401 -42.90 14.07 13.39
C ASN A 401 -41.88 15.21 13.27
N GLU A 402 -41.18 15.51 14.37
CA GLU A 402 -40.25 16.66 14.47
C GLU A 402 -38.78 16.31 14.21
N HIS A 403 -38.47 15.11 13.70
CA HIS A 403 -37.08 14.71 13.44
C HIS A 403 -36.48 15.55 12.30
N ASP A 404 -35.28 16.06 12.52
CA ASP A 404 -34.63 17.07 11.67
C ASP A 404 -34.25 16.52 10.29
N TRP A 405 -33.78 15.26 10.25
CA TRP A 405 -33.24 14.62 9.05
C TRP A 405 -33.94 13.30 8.76
N TRP A 406 -34.14 13.00 7.48
CA TRP A 406 -34.86 11.81 7.01
C TRP A 406 -34.05 11.05 5.97
N VAL A 407 -33.91 9.74 6.16
CA VAL A 407 -33.27 8.83 5.18
C VAL A 407 -34.22 7.71 4.80
N LEU A 408 -34.22 7.38 3.51
CA LEU A 408 -35.04 6.31 2.95
C LEU A 408 -34.09 5.17 2.57
N VAL A 409 -34.41 3.96 3.05
CA VAL A 409 -33.63 2.74 2.74
C VAL A 409 -34.56 1.58 2.42
N ASP A 410 -34.13 0.73 1.50
CA ASP A 410 -34.79 -0.56 1.25
C ASP A 410 -34.44 -1.57 2.34
N ALA A 411 -35.37 -2.48 2.65
CA ALA A 411 -35.12 -3.59 3.55
C ALA A 411 -33.94 -4.45 3.05
N GLY A 412 -32.99 -4.72 3.95
CA GLY A 412 -31.74 -5.44 3.64
C GLY A 412 -30.53 -4.52 3.48
N THR A 413 -30.73 -3.22 3.28
CA THR A 413 -29.66 -2.22 3.43
C THR A 413 -29.26 -2.12 4.89
N THR A 414 -27.97 -2.20 5.20
CA THR A 414 -27.47 -2.16 6.59
C THR A 414 -26.55 -0.96 6.79
N PHE A 415 -26.61 -0.31 7.95
CA PHE A 415 -25.74 0.82 8.25
C PHE A 415 -24.36 0.33 8.68
N THR A 416 -23.32 1.02 8.24
CA THR A 416 -21.96 0.78 8.72
C THR A 416 -21.84 1.29 10.17
N GLN A 417 -20.81 0.82 10.89
CA GLN A 417 -20.65 1.17 12.30
C GLN A 417 -20.29 2.64 12.55
N SER A 418 -19.60 3.26 11.60
CA SER A 418 -19.13 4.66 11.64
C SER A 418 -19.97 5.59 10.78
N GLY A 419 -20.83 5.07 9.90
CA GLY A 419 -21.54 5.82 8.87
C GLY A 419 -22.46 6.88 9.44
N LEU A 420 -23.44 6.49 10.25
CA LEU A 420 -24.39 7.44 10.87
C LEU A 420 -23.68 8.43 11.80
N LEU A 421 -22.66 7.99 12.55
CA LEU A 421 -21.85 8.88 13.37
C LEU A 421 -21.17 9.96 12.54
N SER A 422 -20.53 9.55 11.44
CA SER A 422 -19.82 10.46 10.54
C SER A 422 -20.77 11.42 9.83
N ALA A 423 -21.94 10.93 9.42
CA ALA A 423 -23.01 11.78 8.89
C ALA A 423 -23.48 12.81 9.93
N ALA A 424 -23.75 12.37 11.17
CA ALA A 424 -24.21 13.27 12.24
C ALA A 424 -23.18 14.36 12.55
N LEU A 425 -21.90 14.02 12.60
CA LEU A 425 -20.82 14.99 12.77
C LEU A 425 -20.72 15.94 11.57
N LYS A 426 -20.80 15.42 10.34
CA LYS A 426 -20.77 16.25 9.12
C LYS A 426 -21.95 17.23 9.05
N LEU A 427 -23.14 16.83 9.51
CA LEU A 427 -24.31 17.70 9.59
C LEU A 427 -24.17 18.83 10.60
N ILE A 428 -23.37 18.65 11.67
CA ILE A 428 -23.01 19.72 12.60
C ILE A 428 -22.10 20.75 11.91
N ASP A 429 -21.12 20.28 11.13
CA ASP A 429 -20.20 21.14 10.37
C ASP A 429 -20.85 21.82 9.15
N ALA A 430 -21.97 21.29 8.66
CA ALA A 430 -22.72 21.78 7.50
C ALA A 430 -24.19 22.13 7.84
N PRO A 431 -24.45 23.10 8.73
CA PRO A 431 -25.80 23.41 9.22
C PRO A 431 -26.74 23.96 8.14
N HIS A 432 -26.18 24.43 7.01
CA HIS A 432 -26.96 24.94 5.88
C HIS A 432 -27.15 23.91 4.76
N ALA A 433 -26.72 22.65 4.95
CA ALA A 433 -26.97 21.57 4.00
C ALA A 433 -28.48 21.33 3.80
N CYS A 434 -28.93 21.12 2.56
CA CYS A 434 -30.30 20.72 2.27
C CYS A 434 -30.46 19.21 2.21
N ALA A 435 -29.42 18.52 1.77
CA ALA A 435 -29.29 17.09 1.86
C ALA A 435 -27.84 16.70 2.08
N LEU A 436 -27.63 15.52 2.65
CA LEU A 436 -26.34 14.88 2.80
C LEU A 436 -26.38 13.51 2.13
N PHE A 437 -25.39 13.23 1.29
CA PHE A 437 -25.14 11.90 0.77
C PHE A 437 -23.82 11.39 1.32
N GLY A 438 -23.66 10.08 1.34
CA GLY A 438 -22.37 9.50 1.64
C GLY A 438 -21.99 8.40 0.67
N ASP A 439 -20.80 7.87 0.90
CA ASP A 439 -20.31 6.71 0.19
C ASP A 439 -21.10 5.46 0.60
N GLU A 440 -20.93 4.38 -0.15
CA GLU A 440 -21.58 3.11 0.16
C GLU A 440 -20.66 1.92 -0.10
N ILE A 441 -21.02 0.78 0.47
CA ILE A 441 -20.44 -0.51 0.14
C ILE A 441 -21.44 -1.23 -0.74
N ALA A 442 -21.09 -1.42 -2.01
CA ALA A 442 -21.94 -2.11 -2.97
C ALA A 442 -21.79 -3.63 -2.78
N LEU A 443 -22.91 -4.31 -2.51
CA LEU A 443 -22.98 -5.76 -2.38
C LEU A 443 -23.36 -6.38 -3.74
N GLU A 444 -22.44 -7.11 -4.34
CA GLU A 444 -22.65 -7.82 -5.59
C GLU A 444 -23.16 -9.25 -5.28
N ASN A 445 -24.29 -9.65 -5.89
CA ASN A 445 -25.03 -10.88 -5.58
C ASN A 445 -24.16 -12.16 -5.39
N GLN A 446 -23.07 -12.31 -6.16
CA GLN A 446 -22.16 -13.46 -6.09
C GLN A 446 -20.67 -13.07 -6.09
N ASP A 447 -20.34 -11.79 -6.25
CA ASP A 447 -19.00 -11.30 -6.55
C ASP A 447 -18.36 -10.47 -5.42
N GLY A 448 -19.07 -10.36 -4.29
CA GLY A 448 -18.57 -9.76 -3.06
C GLY A 448 -18.90 -8.29 -2.91
N ALA A 449 -18.27 -7.64 -1.94
CA ALA A 449 -18.44 -6.24 -1.62
C ALA A 449 -17.40 -5.40 -2.36
N SER A 450 -17.79 -4.25 -2.90
CA SER A 450 -16.90 -3.25 -3.48
C SER A 450 -17.13 -1.88 -2.85
N LEU A 451 -16.09 -1.05 -2.84
CA LEU A 451 -16.17 0.30 -2.30
C LEU A 451 -16.84 1.23 -3.33
N GLY A 452 -18.03 1.73 -3.03
CA GLY A 452 -18.75 2.74 -3.81
C GLY A 452 -18.35 4.15 -3.36
N LEU A 453 -17.08 4.51 -3.58
CA LEU A 453 -16.53 5.82 -3.21
C LEU A 453 -16.88 6.87 -4.28
N ARG A 454 -17.62 7.90 -3.88
CA ARG A 454 -18.13 8.94 -4.80
C ARG A 454 -17.21 10.18 -4.77
N PRO A 455 -17.14 10.97 -5.86
CA PRO A 455 -16.60 12.32 -5.78
C PRO A 455 -17.56 13.23 -4.99
N GLU A 456 -17.17 14.50 -4.82
CA GLU A 456 -18.08 15.55 -4.39
C GLU A 456 -19.29 15.70 -5.33
N PHE A 457 -20.31 16.44 -4.89
CA PHE A 457 -21.57 16.55 -5.62
C PHE A 457 -21.39 16.96 -7.10
N SER A 458 -21.92 16.14 -8.00
CA SER A 458 -21.90 16.38 -9.45
C SER A 458 -23.30 16.20 -10.02
N LEU A 459 -23.92 17.30 -10.46
CA LEU A 459 -25.22 17.26 -11.12
C LEU A 459 -25.16 16.42 -12.40
N ASP A 460 -24.09 16.53 -13.18
CA ASP A 460 -23.93 15.76 -14.41
C ASP A 460 -23.88 14.25 -14.15
N TYR A 461 -23.20 13.85 -13.07
CA TYR A 461 -23.17 12.44 -12.69
C TYR A 461 -24.52 11.97 -12.13
N LEU A 462 -25.22 12.82 -11.39
CA LEU A 462 -26.59 12.56 -10.92
C LEU A 462 -27.56 12.35 -12.08
N LEU A 463 -27.53 13.22 -13.09
CA LEU A 463 -28.43 13.17 -14.24
C LEU A 463 -28.14 11.95 -15.13
N ALA A 464 -26.87 11.64 -15.35
CA ALA A 464 -26.45 10.52 -16.21
C ALA A 464 -26.61 9.15 -15.52
N SER A 465 -26.51 9.11 -14.19
CA SER A 465 -26.57 7.86 -13.41
C SER A 465 -27.40 7.96 -12.12
N PRO A 466 -28.70 8.30 -12.18
CA PRO A 466 -29.53 8.47 -10.99
C PRO A 466 -29.57 7.24 -10.10
N SER A 467 -29.61 6.05 -10.71
CA SER A 467 -29.66 4.78 -10.00
C SER A 467 -28.52 4.61 -9.00
N ALA A 468 -27.35 5.19 -9.24
CA ALA A 468 -26.19 5.05 -8.36
C ALA A 468 -25.93 6.27 -7.45
N THR A 469 -26.65 7.38 -7.66
CA THR A 469 -26.30 8.67 -7.08
C THR A 469 -27.43 9.30 -6.27
N SER A 470 -28.68 8.91 -6.52
CA SER A 470 -29.87 9.53 -5.89
C SER A 470 -30.43 8.77 -4.68
N ARG A 471 -29.81 7.67 -4.25
CA ARG A 471 -30.34 6.79 -3.19
C ARG A 471 -29.63 6.97 -1.85
N ASN A 472 -30.37 6.73 -0.77
CA ASN A 472 -29.89 6.68 0.61
C ASN A 472 -29.36 8.04 1.11
N TRP A 473 -29.97 9.15 0.67
CA TRP A 473 -29.60 10.49 1.11
C TRP A 473 -30.33 10.84 2.43
N LEU A 474 -29.69 11.64 3.27
CA LEU A 474 -30.32 12.30 4.40
C LEU A 474 -30.88 13.64 3.92
N PHE A 475 -32.18 13.85 4.05
CA PHE A 475 -32.87 15.07 3.65
C PHE A 475 -33.28 15.90 4.86
N SER A 476 -33.03 17.20 4.81
CA SER A 476 -33.54 18.13 5.82
C SER A 476 -35.06 18.21 5.75
N ARG A 477 -35.74 17.89 6.85
CA ARG A 477 -37.20 17.92 6.95
C ARG A 477 -37.78 19.27 6.52
N GLU A 478 -37.26 20.35 7.10
CA GLU A 478 -37.74 21.71 6.84
C GLU A 478 -37.70 22.02 5.34
N LYS A 479 -36.55 21.74 4.71
CA LYS A 479 -36.31 22.05 3.30
C LYS A 479 -37.09 21.14 2.37
N THR A 480 -37.25 19.87 2.71
CA THR A 480 -38.10 18.93 1.97
C THR A 480 -39.56 19.38 1.96
N LEU A 481 -40.09 19.82 3.11
CA LEU A 481 -41.46 20.34 3.19
C LEU A 481 -41.63 21.65 2.41
N LEU A 482 -40.61 22.53 2.41
CA LEU A 482 -40.64 23.78 1.63
C LEU A 482 -40.77 23.55 0.12
N VAL A 483 -40.15 22.50 -0.42
CA VAL A 483 -40.28 22.14 -1.85
C VAL A 483 -41.47 21.22 -2.15
N GLY A 484 -42.34 20.96 -1.17
CA GLY A 484 -43.59 20.20 -1.34
C GLY A 484 -43.50 18.70 -1.07
N GLY A 485 -42.46 18.21 -0.39
CA GLY A 485 -42.32 16.81 0.00
C GLY A 485 -41.92 15.88 -1.16
N PHE A 486 -42.09 14.57 -0.99
CA PHE A 486 -41.90 13.56 -2.04
C PHE A 486 -43.10 13.52 -2.98
N ASN A 487 -42.86 13.46 -4.30
CA ASN A 487 -43.94 13.49 -5.28
C ASN A 487 -44.41 12.07 -5.66
N PRO A 488 -45.68 11.69 -5.40
CA PRO A 488 -46.20 10.36 -5.74
C PRO A 488 -46.28 10.08 -7.24
N ASP A 489 -46.30 11.10 -8.11
CA ASP A 489 -46.35 10.90 -9.57
C ASP A 489 -45.07 10.26 -10.15
N HIS A 490 -44.00 10.24 -9.35
CA HIS A 490 -42.67 9.69 -9.65
C HIS A 490 -42.32 8.57 -8.68
N ALA A 491 -43.26 7.67 -8.40
CA ALA A 491 -43.15 6.60 -7.40
C ALA A 491 -41.81 5.85 -7.42
N GLN A 492 -41.25 5.53 -8.59
CA GLN A 492 -39.96 4.81 -8.72
C GLN A 492 -38.72 5.71 -8.72
N ALA A 493 -38.88 7.04 -8.59
CA ALA A 493 -37.80 8.03 -8.64
C ALA A 493 -38.00 9.17 -7.61
N ILE A 494 -38.67 8.90 -6.49
CA ILE A 494 -39.07 9.94 -5.52
C ILE A 494 -37.89 10.73 -4.93
N GLU A 495 -36.75 10.07 -4.68
CA GLU A 495 -35.55 10.74 -4.17
C GLU A 495 -34.90 11.60 -5.26
N LEU A 496 -34.79 11.10 -6.50
CA LEU A 496 -34.28 11.87 -7.63
C LEU A 496 -35.12 13.14 -7.86
N ASP A 497 -36.45 13.01 -7.87
CA ASP A 497 -37.33 14.16 -8.05
C ASP A 497 -37.18 15.20 -6.95
N LEU A 498 -37.08 14.75 -5.69
CA LEU A 498 -36.85 15.64 -4.57
C LEU A 498 -35.50 16.37 -4.69
N ILE A 499 -34.42 15.65 -4.99
CA ILE A 499 -33.07 16.23 -5.17
C ILE A 499 -33.11 17.30 -6.26
N LEU A 500 -33.71 17.00 -7.42
CA LEU A 500 -33.77 17.95 -8.54
C LEU A 500 -34.63 19.19 -8.21
N ARG A 501 -35.75 19.04 -7.49
CA ARG A 501 -36.53 20.19 -6.99
C ARG A 501 -35.77 21.02 -5.95
N MET A 502 -34.96 20.38 -5.11
CA MET A 502 -34.08 21.10 -4.18
C MET A 502 -33.01 21.91 -4.93
N ILE A 503 -32.43 21.37 -6.02
CA ILE A 503 -31.47 22.09 -6.87
C ILE A 503 -32.12 23.27 -7.61
N GLU A 504 -33.38 23.12 -8.02
CA GLU A 504 -34.16 24.17 -8.67
C GLU A 504 -34.51 25.32 -7.71
N HIS A 505 -34.44 25.10 -6.40
CA HIS A 505 -34.78 26.11 -5.40
C HIS A 505 -33.62 27.11 -5.21
N PRO A 506 -33.85 28.43 -5.37
CA PRO A 506 -32.77 29.43 -5.39
C PRO A 506 -32.02 29.57 -4.06
N ASP A 507 -32.67 29.28 -2.93
CA ASP A 507 -32.07 29.41 -1.59
C ASP A 507 -31.30 28.15 -1.14
N PHE A 508 -31.33 27.06 -1.92
CA PHE A 508 -30.68 25.81 -1.55
C PHE A 508 -29.38 25.64 -2.35
N THR A 509 -28.26 25.89 -1.69
CA THR A 509 -26.95 25.93 -2.35
C THR A 509 -25.97 24.86 -1.86
N GLU A 510 -26.30 24.12 -0.80
CA GLU A 510 -25.34 23.23 -0.13
C GLU A 510 -25.86 21.78 -0.07
N PHE A 511 -25.14 20.89 -0.76
CA PHE A 511 -25.29 19.44 -0.69
C PHE A 511 -24.02 18.87 -0.06
N ALA A 512 -24.13 18.25 1.12
CA ALA A 512 -22.98 17.77 1.86
C ALA A 512 -22.61 16.33 1.46
N HIS A 513 -21.31 16.06 1.31
CA HIS A 513 -20.78 14.71 1.16
C HIS A 513 -20.14 14.22 2.46
N ALA A 514 -20.60 13.07 2.96
CA ALA A 514 -19.88 12.29 3.96
C ALA A 514 -19.06 11.21 3.24
N THR A 515 -17.74 11.39 3.17
CA THR A 515 -16.82 10.43 2.53
C THR A 515 -16.74 9.09 3.29
N GLU A 516 -17.37 8.95 4.46
CA GLU A 516 -17.46 7.65 5.12
C GLU A 516 -18.63 6.84 4.55
N PRO A 517 -18.44 5.55 4.20
CA PRO A 517 -19.54 4.74 3.73
C PRO A 517 -20.67 4.64 4.75
N LEU A 518 -21.87 5.09 4.40
CA LEU A 518 -23.02 5.13 5.31
C LEU A 518 -23.69 3.76 5.44
N VAL A 519 -23.78 3.05 4.33
CA VAL A 519 -24.55 1.82 4.21
C VAL A 519 -23.82 0.74 3.40
N LEU A 520 -24.15 -0.51 3.68
CA LEU A 520 -23.95 -1.64 2.80
C LEU A 520 -25.29 -1.94 2.13
N ALA A 521 -25.33 -1.79 0.80
CA ALA A 521 -26.54 -1.92 0.00
C ALA A 521 -26.28 -2.80 -1.23
N PRO A 522 -27.30 -3.52 -1.76
CA PRO A 522 -27.18 -4.20 -3.04
C PRO A 522 -26.67 -3.25 -4.13
N GLN A 523 -25.74 -3.71 -4.98
CA GLN A 523 -25.21 -2.88 -6.05
C GLN A 523 -26.35 -2.40 -6.96
N ALA A 524 -26.50 -1.08 -7.05
CA ALA A 524 -27.42 -0.43 -7.96
C ALA A 524 -27.09 -0.82 -9.42
N ARG A 525 -27.99 -1.56 -10.06
CA ARG A 525 -27.89 -1.83 -11.50
C ARG A 525 -28.73 -0.81 -12.25
N PRO A 526 -28.16 -0.09 -13.23
CA PRO A 526 -28.93 0.78 -14.08
C PRO A 526 -29.95 -0.06 -14.85
N GLN A 527 -31.20 0.38 -14.82
CA GLN A 527 -32.31 -0.27 -15.51
C GLN A 527 -33.19 0.81 -16.12
N TYR A 528 -33.93 0.46 -17.16
CA TYR A 528 -34.90 1.38 -17.75
C TYR A 528 -35.97 1.75 -16.72
N ASN A 529 -36.03 3.02 -16.35
CA ASN A 529 -36.99 3.56 -15.40
C ASN A 529 -37.70 4.77 -16.00
N ASN A 530 -39.00 4.62 -16.28
CA ASN A 530 -39.79 5.69 -16.90
C ASN A 530 -39.99 6.89 -15.96
N ASP A 531 -40.01 6.68 -14.64
CA ASP A 531 -40.16 7.78 -13.68
C ASP A 531 -38.89 8.63 -13.61
N GLU A 532 -37.71 8.01 -13.70
CA GLU A 532 -36.44 8.73 -13.82
C GLU A 532 -36.44 9.61 -15.07
N ILE A 533 -36.77 9.06 -16.25
CA ILE A 533 -36.83 9.82 -17.50
C ILE A 533 -37.83 10.99 -17.41
N ARG A 534 -39.04 10.76 -16.87
CA ARG A 534 -40.04 11.83 -16.68
C ARG A 534 -39.53 12.91 -15.73
N THR A 535 -38.81 12.53 -14.67
CA THR A 535 -38.23 13.47 -13.70
C THR A 535 -37.12 14.30 -14.33
N LEU A 536 -36.21 13.66 -15.06
CA LEU A 536 -35.13 14.33 -15.78
C LEU A 536 -35.69 15.31 -16.83
N GLN A 537 -36.71 14.89 -17.60
CA GLN A 537 -37.35 15.77 -18.60
C GLN A 537 -38.00 16.98 -17.94
N ARG A 538 -38.68 16.80 -16.79
CA ARG A 538 -39.25 17.90 -15.99
C ARG A 538 -38.16 18.89 -15.57
N HIS A 539 -37.06 18.37 -15.02
CA HIS A 539 -35.93 19.17 -14.57
C HIS A 539 -35.30 19.97 -15.71
N LEU A 540 -35.03 19.33 -16.85
CA LEU A 540 -34.47 19.99 -18.04
C LEU A 540 -35.41 21.08 -18.56
N PHE A 541 -36.72 20.82 -18.61
CA PHE A 541 -37.71 21.83 -18.97
C PHE A 541 -37.71 23.03 -18.00
N ALA A 542 -37.65 22.78 -16.68
CA ALA A 542 -37.58 23.83 -15.66
C ALA A 542 -36.32 24.71 -15.79
N ARG A 543 -35.22 24.12 -16.27
CA ARG A 543 -33.95 24.81 -16.57
C ARG A 543 -33.93 25.53 -17.92
N GLY A 544 -35.00 25.43 -18.71
CA GLY A 544 -35.13 26.10 -20.01
C GLY A 544 -34.79 25.26 -21.24
N TYR A 545 -34.53 23.96 -21.07
CA TYR A 545 -34.23 23.03 -22.17
C TYR A 545 -35.50 22.31 -22.64
N GLY A 546 -36.43 23.05 -23.23
CA GLY A 546 -37.73 22.49 -23.66
C GLY A 546 -37.64 21.44 -24.78
N ASP A 547 -36.61 21.52 -25.62
CA ASP A 547 -36.35 20.60 -26.74
C ASP A 547 -35.30 19.53 -26.38
N SER A 548 -35.04 19.29 -25.10
CA SER A 548 -34.06 18.28 -24.68
C SER A 548 -34.55 16.85 -24.95
N GLU A 549 -33.62 15.98 -25.31
CA GLU A 549 -33.85 14.54 -25.47
C GLU A 549 -32.99 13.74 -24.48
N ILE A 550 -33.60 12.70 -23.90
CA ILE A 550 -32.93 11.77 -23.00
C ILE A 550 -32.89 10.39 -23.68
N GLN A 551 -31.69 9.86 -23.85
CA GLN A 551 -31.45 8.56 -24.45
C GLN A 551 -30.90 7.60 -23.40
N THR A 552 -31.48 6.41 -23.29
CA THR A 552 -30.94 5.34 -22.45
C THR A 552 -29.82 4.60 -23.20
N THR A 553 -28.64 4.48 -22.60
CA THR A 553 -27.51 3.74 -23.15
C THR A 553 -27.72 2.22 -23.01
N GLU A 554 -26.90 1.42 -23.68
CA GLU A 554 -26.93 -0.05 -23.53
C GLU A 554 -26.65 -0.51 -22.09
N SER A 555 -25.86 0.25 -21.35
CA SER A 555 -25.55 0.05 -19.93
C SER A 555 -26.65 0.52 -18.97
N GLY A 556 -27.72 1.13 -19.49
CA GLY A 556 -28.85 1.63 -18.70
C GLY A 556 -28.63 3.01 -18.06
N HIS A 557 -27.58 3.73 -18.45
CA HIS A 557 -27.34 5.12 -18.08
C HIS A 557 -28.09 6.08 -19.02
N TYR A 558 -28.12 7.37 -18.68
CA TYR A 558 -28.78 8.39 -19.49
C TYR A 558 -27.75 9.30 -20.18
N ARG A 559 -27.94 9.49 -21.49
CA ARG A 559 -27.28 10.53 -22.28
C ARG A 559 -28.28 11.65 -22.53
N ILE A 560 -27.88 12.89 -22.24
CA ILE A 560 -28.73 14.06 -22.39
C ILE A 560 -28.27 14.90 -23.58
N THR A 561 -29.17 15.12 -24.52
CA THR A 561 -29.03 16.13 -25.56
C THR A 561 -29.87 17.34 -25.17
N TYR A 562 -29.24 18.49 -24.94
CA TYR A 562 -29.91 19.66 -24.37
C TYR A 562 -30.77 20.44 -25.38
N GLY A 563 -30.70 20.10 -26.68
CA GLY A 563 -31.57 20.69 -27.70
C GLY A 563 -31.30 22.17 -27.99
N HIS A 564 -30.04 22.62 -27.91
CA HIS A 564 -29.68 24.02 -28.15
C HIS A 564 -30.12 24.48 -29.55
N ALA A 565 -30.78 25.63 -29.63
CA ALA A 565 -31.23 26.21 -30.91
C ALA A 565 -30.09 26.84 -31.72
N GLU A 566 -29.04 27.30 -31.05
CA GLU A 566 -27.91 27.96 -31.67
C GLU A 566 -26.90 26.96 -32.26
N GLN A 567 -26.29 27.35 -33.39
CA GLN A 567 -25.20 26.61 -34.01
C GLN A 567 -23.98 27.54 -34.15
N PRO A 568 -23.28 27.81 -33.03
CA PRO A 568 -22.18 28.78 -33.01
C PRO A 568 -21.00 28.31 -33.86
N LEU A 569 -20.23 29.27 -34.39
CA LEU A 569 -18.97 28.99 -35.08
C LEU A 569 -17.93 28.49 -34.06
N VAL A 570 -17.27 27.38 -34.36
CA VAL A 570 -16.14 26.84 -33.59
C VAL A 570 -14.82 27.07 -34.33
N SER A 571 -13.85 27.66 -33.65
CA SER A 571 -12.48 27.79 -34.16
C SER A 571 -11.60 26.68 -33.59
N ILE A 572 -11.22 25.73 -34.45
CA ILE A 572 -10.33 24.62 -34.12
C ILE A 572 -8.90 25.09 -34.29
N ILE A 573 -8.13 25.16 -33.20
CA ILE A 573 -6.76 25.66 -33.17
C ILE A 573 -5.81 24.47 -33.08
N VAL A 574 -4.90 24.37 -34.04
CA VAL A 574 -3.85 23.33 -34.10
C VAL A 574 -2.49 24.00 -34.27
N SER A 575 -1.49 23.60 -33.50
CA SER A 575 -0.12 24.12 -33.62
C SER A 575 0.67 23.41 -34.72
N SER A 576 1.61 24.12 -35.34
CA SER A 576 2.58 23.57 -36.29
C SER A 576 4.00 24.01 -35.91
N ASN A 577 4.91 23.05 -35.72
CA ASN A 577 6.34 23.31 -35.49
C ASN A 577 7.21 22.24 -36.15
N ASP A 578 7.24 22.21 -37.50
CA ASP A 578 7.97 21.21 -38.30
C ASP A 578 7.55 19.74 -38.13
N GLN A 579 6.37 19.48 -37.56
CA GLN A 579 5.78 18.13 -37.40
C GLN A 579 4.71 17.80 -38.44
N LEU A 580 5.01 17.97 -39.73
CA LEU A 580 4.05 17.72 -40.81
C LEU A 580 3.50 16.28 -40.81
N GLU A 581 4.30 15.30 -40.39
CA GLU A 581 3.93 13.87 -40.35
C GLU A 581 2.74 13.57 -39.43
N THR A 582 2.57 14.34 -38.34
CA THR A 582 1.41 14.22 -37.44
C THR A 582 0.31 15.20 -37.81
N LEU A 583 0.68 16.44 -38.14
CA LEU A 583 -0.25 17.54 -38.41
C LEU A 583 -1.14 17.29 -39.63
N LEU A 584 -0.56 16.86 -40.76
CA LEU A 584 -1.33 16.64 -41.99
C LEU A 584 -2.46 15.63 -41.77
N PRO A 585 -2.19 14.42 -41.23
CA PRO A 585 -3.27 13.47 -40.95
C PRO A 585 -4.27 13.93 -39.89
N CYS A 586 -3.88 14.78 -38.94
CA CYS A 586 -4.80 15.38 -37.98
C CYS A 586 -5.82 16.27 -38.71
N VAL A 587 -5.34 17.20 -39.54
CA VAL A 587 -6.18 18.12 -40.33
C VAL A 587 -7.08 17.34 -41.30
N GLU A 588 -6.55 16.34 -42.00
CA GLU A 588 -7.34 15.45 -42.86
C GLU A 588 -8.47 14.77 -42.08
N SER A 589 -8.17 14.22 -40.90
CA SER A 589 -9.19 13.55 -40.08
C SER A 589 -10.30 14.49 -39.62
N VAL A 590 -9.98 15.76 -39.30
CA VAL A 590 -10.98 16.78 -38.95
C VAL A 590 -11.87 17.09 -40.15
N LEU A 591 -11.30 17.29 -41.34
CA LEU A 591 -12.05 17.60 -42.55
C LEU A 591 -12.96 16.44 -43.00
N GLU A 592 -12.49 15.19 -42.87
CA GLU A 592 -13.23 13.99 -43.28
C GLU A 592 -14.31 13.56 -42.28
N ASN A 593 -14.05 13.74 -40.98
CA ASN A 593 -14.87 13.20 -39.90
C ASN A 593 -15.58 14.26 -39.05
N THR A 594 -15.81 15.47 -39.58
CA THR A 594 -16.63 16.48 -38.89
C THR A 594 -17.93 16.74 -39.65
N ALA A 595 -19.06 16.30 -39.10
CA ALA A 595 -20.38 16.56 -39.69
C ALA A 595 -20.95 17.94 -39.34
N TYR A 596 -20.50 18.54 -38.22
CA TYR A 596 -20.92 19.88 -37.84
C TYR A 596 -20.48 20.92 -38.88
N PRO A 597 -21.36 21.80 -39.40
CA PRO A 597 -21.03 22.62 -40.56
C PRO A 597 -20.25 23.90 -40.22
N ASN A 598 -20.46 24.46 -39.03
CA ASN A 598 -20.02 25.81 -38.65
C ASN A 598 -18.69 25.76 -37.87
N TYR A 599 -17.61 25.41 -38.55
CA TYR A 599 -16.27 25.46 -37.97
C TYR A 599 -15.24 26.06 -38.94
N GLU A 600 -14.18 26.62 -38.37
CA GLU A 600 -12.93 26.94 -39.07
C GLU A 600 -11.75 26.21 -38.40
N ILE A 601 -10.68 25.96 -39.15
CA ILE A 601 -9.42 25.42 -38.66
C ILE A 601 -8.36 26.52 -38.76
N LEU A 602 -7.75 26.89 -37.63
CA LEU A 602 -6.60 27.78 -37.57
C LEU A 602 -5.35 26.96 -37.28
N ILE A 603 -4.46 26.89 -38.26
CA ILE A 603 -3.13 26.29 -38.09
C ILE A 603 -2.18 27.40 -37.64
N SER A 604 -1.75 27.35 -36.38
CA SER A 604 -0.81 28.31 -35.80
C SER A 604 0.63 27.83 -36.05
N ASP A 605 1.28 28.41 -37.05
CA ASP A 605 2.66 28.10 -37.42
C ASP A 605 3.66 28.80 -36.50
N ASN A 606 4.46 28.02 -35.80
CA ASN A 606 5.46 28.45 -34.83
C ASN A 606 6.84 28.67 -35.45
N ASN A 607 6.87 29.39 -36.59
CA ASN A 607 8.10 29.65 -37.35
C ASN A 607 8.77 28.34 -37.86
N SER A 608 7.98 27.47 -38.51
CA SER A 608 8.47 26.22 -39.13
C SER A 608 9.59 26.49 -40.15
N GLN A 609 10.65 25.69 -40.13
CA GLN A 609 11.86 25.84 -40.96
C GLN A 609 11.99 24.78 -42.06
N SER A 610 11.31 23.64 -41.92
CA SER A 610 11.38 22.55 -42.88
C SER A 610 10.72 22.93 -44.21
N ALA A 611 11.40 22.63 -45.32
CA ALA A 611 10.91 22.95 -46.66
C ALA A 611 9.53 22.35 -46.94
N GLN A 612 9.27 21.13 -46.45
CA GLN A 612 8.00 20.43 -46.60
C GLN A 612 6.86 21.13 -45.85
N SER A 613 7.07 21.53 -44.60
CA SER A 613 6.04 22.23 -43.82
C SER A 613 5.76 23.62 -44.40
N ILE A 614 6.80 24.35 -44.80
CA ILE A 614 6.65 25.66 -45.44
C ILE A 614 5.85 25.56 -46.75
N GLU A 615 6.18 24.59 -47.60
CA GLU A 615 5.48 24.34 -48.86
C GLU A 615 4.02 23.96 -48.62
N TRP A 616 3.76 23.02 -47.70
CA TRP A 616 2.40 22.59 -47.38
C TRP A 616 1.56 23.73 -46.81
N LEU A 617 2.07 24.49 -45.84
CA LEU A 617 1.38 25.65 -45.27
C LEU A 617 1.13 26.75 -46.30
N ALA A 618 2.05 26.96 -47.24
CA ALA A 618 1.84 27.91 -48.35
C ALA A 618 0.73 27.44 -49.30
N ASN A 619 0.64 26.13 -49.56
CA ASN A 619 -0.43 25.56 -50.37
C ASN A 619 -1.79 25.75 -49.67
N ILE A 620 -1.90 25.47 -48.36
CA ILE A 620 -3.13 25.74 -47.59
C ILE A 620 -3.53 27.22 -47.65
N ASP A 621 -2.59 28.13 -47.43
CA ASP A 621 -2.85 29.58 -47.47
C ASP A 621 -3.32 30.04 -48.87
N SER A 622 -2.76 29.45 -49.95
CA SER A 622 -3.14 29.74 -51.33
C SER A 622 -4.53 29.24 -51.74
N LEU A 623 -5.11 28.29 -51.00
CA LEU A 623 -6.49 27.83 -51.24
C LEU A 623 -7.52 28.94 -50.95
N GLN A 624 -7.14 29.97 -50.18
CA GLN A 624 -8.03 31.07 -49.76
C GLN A 624 -9.37 30.56 -49.22
N SER A 625 -9.33 29.49 -48.42
CA SER A 625 -10.51 28.85 -47.88
C SER A 625 -10.99 29.58 -46.62
N ASP A 626 -12.29 29.84 -46.52
CA ASP A 626 -12.89 30.32 -45.27
C ASP A 626 -12.89 29.25 -44.16
N LYS A 627 -12.68 27.96 -44.51
CA LYS A 627 -12.69 26.85 -43.55
C LYS A 627 -11.34 26.53 -42.94
N ILE A 628 -10.23 26.87 -43.59
CA ILE A 628 -8.89 26.56 -43.10
C ILE A 628 -7.95 27.73 -43.37
N ARG A 629 -7.30 28.21 -42.31
CA ARG A 629 -6.45 29.40 -42.31
C ARG A 629 -5.14 29.12 -41.59
N VAL A 630 -4.07 29.76 -42.06
CA VAL A 630 -2.74 29.67 -41.43
C VAL A 630 -2.42 30.99 -40.74
N VAL A 631 -2.03 30.91 -39.47
CA VAL A 631 -1.52 32.05 -38.69
C VAL A 631 -0.02 31.90 -38.55
N ARG A 632 0.75 32.76 -39.22
CA ARG A 632 2.23 32.66 -39.24
C ARG A 632 2.88 33.60 -38.23
N HIS A 633 3.87 33.08 -37.51
CA HIS A 633 4.69 33.86 -36.57
C HIS A 633 6.12 34.01 -37.11
N GLN A 634 6.69 35.21 -36.97
CA GLN A 634 8.07 35.50 -37.41
C GLN A 634 9.13 35.02 -36.42
N GLN A 635 8.72 34.74 -35.17
CA GLN A 635 9.57 34.29 -34.08
C GLN A 635 8.94 33.04 -33.48
N THR A 636 9.78 32.14 -32.98
CA THR A 636 9.32 30.97 -32.24
C THR A 636 8.81 31.41 -30.87
N LEU A 637 7.54 31.17 -30.61
CA LEU A 637 6.85 31.40 -29.34
C LEU A 637 6.84 30.13 -28.49
N ASN A 638 6.67 30.28 -27.18
CA ASN A 638 6.36 29.13 -26.33
C ASN A 638 4.94 28.59 -26.66
N PRO A 639 4.64 27.31 -26.33
CA PRO A 639 3.36 26.69 -26.69
C PRO A 639 2.11 27.45 -26.22
N SER A 640 2.06 27.92 -24.97
CA SER A 640 0.92 28.71 -24.46
C SER A 640 0.73 30.01 -25.25
N ALA A 641 1.81 30.76 -25.47
CA ALA A 641 1.77 32.03 -26.20
C ALA A 641 1.33 31.85 -27.66
N LEU A 642 1.76 30.76 -28.30
CA LEU A 642 1.35 30.39 -29.66
C LEU A 642 -0.17 30.16 -29.76
N LEU A 643 -0.74 29.44 -28.79
CA LEU A 643 -2.18 29.17 -28.72
C LEU A 643 -2.98 30.44 -28.35
N ASN A 644 -2.48 31.27 -27.43
CA ASN A 644 -3.09 32.57 -27.11
C ASN A 644 -3.16 33.50 -28.33
N SER A 645 -2.07 33.59 -29.10
CA SER A 645 -2.04 34.38 -30.34
C SER A 645 -3.06 33.88 -31.37
N ALA A 646 -3.18 32.56 -31.54
CA ALA A 646 -4.16 31.96 -32.43
C ALA A 646 -5.60 32.22 -31.95
N ALA A 647 -5.86 32.13 -30.64
CA ALA A 647 -7.16 32.42 -30.03
C ALA A 647 -7.62 33.86 -30.28
N GLN A 648 -6.71 34.83 -30.26
CA GLN A 648 -7.03 36.22 -30.59
C GLN A 648 -7.52 36.38 -32.05
N GLN A 649 -6.97 35.61 -32.98
CA GLN A 649 -7.31 35.66 -34.42
C GLN A 649 -8.50 34.77 -34.82
N ALA A 650 -8.94 33.88 -33.92
CA ALA A 650 -10.10 33.03 -34.08
C ALA A 650 -11.40 33.86 -34.19
N GLN A 651 -12.31 33.46 -35.07
CA GLN A 651 -13.60 34.13 -35.30
C GLN A 651 -14.77 33.44 -34.59
N GLY A 652 -14.56 32.21 -34.13
CA GLY A 652 -15.55 31.39 -33.44
C GLY A 652 -15.95 31.94 -32.08
N GLN A 653 -17.18 31.66 -31.69
CA GLN A 653 -17.67 31.92 -30.33
C GLN A 653 -17.10 30.90 -29.34
N TYR A 654 -16.72 29.73 -29.83
CA TYR A 654 -16.02 28.68 -29.09
C TYR A 654 -14.65 28.43 -29.71
N LEU A 655 -13.66 28.25 -28.85
CA LEU A 655 -12.32 27.82 -29.20
C LEU A 655 -12.20 26.33 -28.88
N LEU A 656 -11.59 25.58 -29.79
CA LEU A 656 -11.22 24.18 -29.55
C LEU A 656 -9.72 24.04 -29.72
N LEU A 657 -9.00 23.79 -28.63
CA LEU A 657 -7.58 23.44 -28.65
C LEU A 657 -7.48 21.95 -29.01
N LEU A 658 -6.75 21.63 -30.08
CA LEU A 658 -6.60 20.28 -30.58
C LEU A 658 -5.11 19.97 -30.81
N ALA A 659 -4.66 18.84 -30.25
CA ALA A 659 -3.30 18.37 -30.46
C ALA A 659 -3.05 18.05 -31.94
N ASP A 660 -1.85 18.36 -32.42
CA ASP A 660 -1.45 18.15 -33.82
C ASP A 660 -1.31 16.68 -34.22
N ASN A 661 -1.30 15.76 -33.26
CA ASN A 661 -1.26 14.32 -33.46
C ASN A 661 -2.60 13.63 -33.18
N ALA A 662 -3.69 14.39 -33.00
CA ALA A 662 -5.02 13.84 -32.80
C ALA A 662 -5.60 13.24 -34.10
N ALA A 663 -6.41 12.19 -33.95
CA ALA A 663 -7.20 11.60 -35.00
C ALA A 663 -8.67 11.53 -34.55
N ILE A 664 -9.55 12.14 -35.36
CA ILE A 664 -11.00 12.15 -35.12
C ILE A 664 -11.61 10.82 -35.58
N LEU A 665 -12.38 10.18 -34.70
CA LEU A 665 -12.95 8.83 -34.95
C LEU A 665 -14.42 8.84 -35.37
N HIS A 666 -15.20 9.82 -34.91
CA HIS A 666 -16.65 9.87 -35.06
C HIS A 666 -17.12 11.20 -35.63
N LYS A 667 -18.19 11.17 -36.44
CA LYS A 667 -18.67 12.34 -37.20
C LYS A 667 -19.33 13.42 -36.35
N ASP A 668 -19.91 13.03 -35.22
CA ASP A 668 -20.69 13.85 -34.28
C ASP A 668 -19.85 14.42 -33.13
N TRP A 669 -18.53 14.15 -33.11
CA TRP A 669 -17.62 14.53 -32.02
C TRP A 669 -17.71 16.01 -31.60
N LEU A 670 -17.78 16.93 -32.56
CA LEU A 670 -17.85 18.37 -32.29
C LEU A 670 -19.23 18.79 -31.77
N HIS A 671 -20.29 18.12 -32.22
CA HIS A 671 -21.64 18.32 -31.72
C HIS A 671 -21.75 17.90 -30.25
N ASN A 672 -21.11 16.78 -29.88
CA ASN A 672 -21.10 16.28 -28.51
C ASN A 672 -20.37 17.21 -27.54
N LEU A 673 -19.26 17.83 -27.96
CA LEU A 673 -18.59 18.88 -27.18
C LEU A 673 -19.48 20.12 -27.01
N LEU A 674 -20.08 20.60 -28.11
CA LEU A 674 -20.97 21.77 -28.10
C LEU A 674 -22.25 21.56 -27.29
N ASN A 675 -22.77 20.33 -27.23
CA ASN A 675 -23.93 19.99 -26.41
C ASN A 675 -23.69 20.34 -24.93
N GLN A 676 -22.48 20.12 -24.43
CA GLN A 676 -22.09 20.48 -23.08
C GLN A 676 -21.64 21.95 -22.97
N ALA A 677 -20.82 22.44 -23.92
CA ALA A 677 -20.21 23.77 -23.83
C ALA A 677 -21.22 24.94 -23.88
N GLN A 678 -22.37 24.74 -24.52
CA GLN A 678 -23.43 25.75 -24.62
C GLN A 678 -24.24 25.94 -23.34
N ARG A 679 -24.06 25.08 -22.32
CA ARG A 679 -24.67 25.28 -20.99
C ARG A 679 -24.01 26.46 -20.25
N PRO A 680 -24.77 27.44 -19.75
CA PRO A 680 -24.21 28.66 -19.14
C PRO A 680 -23.20 28.42 -18.01
N GLU A 681 -23.42 27.40 -17.20
CA GLU A 681 -22.55 27.03 -16.08
C GLU A 681 -21.26 26.32 -16.51
N VAL A 682 -21.16 25.82 -17.75
CA VAL A 682 -20.00 25.07 -18.26
C VAL A 682 -19.00 26.03 -18.90
N GLY A 683 -17.77 26.02 -18.39
CA GLY A 683 -16.68 26.82 -18.93
C GLY A 683 -15.80 26.06 -19.91
N VAL A 684 -15.49 24.80 -19.58
CA VAL A 684 -14.58 23.94 -20.36
C VAL A 684 -15.18 22.56 -20.59
N VAL A 685 -14.98 22.00 -21.79
CA VAL A 685 -15.35 20.63 -22.12
C VAL A 685 -14.17 19.85 -22.69
N GLY A 686 -13.90 18.65 -22.15
CA GLY A 686 -12.85 17.75 -22.60
C GLY A 686 -13.37 16.43 -23.19
N ALA A 687 -12.59 15.82 -24.07
CA ALA A 687 -12.90 14.55 -24.72
C ALA A 687 -12.29 13.33 -24.01
N LYS A 688 -12.81 12.13 -24.33
CA LYS A 688 -12.14 10.85 -24.07
C LYS A 688 -10.98 10.65 -25.04
N ILE A 689 -9.79 10.35 -24.52
CA ILE A 689 -8.57 10.26 -25.34
C ILE A 689 -8.00 8.85 -25.26
N LEU A 690 -7.81 8.24 -26.43
CA LEU A 690 -7.18 6.94 -26.59
C LEU A 690 -5.72 7.09 -27.03
N ALA A 691 -4.87 6.19 -26.57
CA ALA A 691 -3.51 6.03 -27.07
C ALA A 691 -3.51 5.29 -28.43
N ALA A 692 -2.34 5.27 -29.08
CA ALA A 692 -2.16 4.63 -30.37
C ALA A 692 -2.45 3.11 -30.36
N ASP A 693 -2.30 2.45 -29.21
CA ASP A 693 -2.60 1.03 -29.01
C ASP A 693 -4.06 0.76 -28.62
N GLY A 694 -4.90 1.80 -28.51
CA GLY A 694 -6.30 1.71 -28.10
C GLY A 694 -6.53 1.68 -26.59
N SER A 695 -5.49 1.74 -25.78
CA SER A 695 -5.62 1.96 -24.33
C SER A 695 -6.10 3.38 -24.03
N LEU A 696 -6.60 3.60 -22.81
CA LEU A 696 -7.04 4.90 -22.38
C LEU A 696 -5.82 5.79 -22.04
N ALA A 697 -5.69 6.92 -22.75
CA ALA A 697 -4.65 7.90 -22.47
C ALA A 697 -5.13 8.95 -21.47
N ASN A 698 -6.38 9.42 -21.59
CA ASN A 698 -6.97 10.40 -20.69
C ASN A 698 -8.50 10.25 -20.60
N ALA A 699 -9.03 10.22 -19.38
CA ALA A 699 -10.47 10.26 -19.08
C ALA A 699 -10.78 11.22 -17.93
N GLY A 700 -10.16 12.40 -17.97
CA GLY A 700 -10.13 13.37 -16.88
C GLY A 700 -8.81 13.35 -16.13
N ILE A 701 -8.47 14.48 -15.52
CA ILE A 701 -7.23 14.69 -14.77
C ILE A 701 -7.58 14.91 -13.30
N ILE A 702 -6.86 14.21 -12.42
CA ILE A 702 -6.88 14.41 -10.97
C ILE A 702 -5.65 15.21 -10.57
N VAL A 703 -5.88 16.33 -9.91
CA VAL A 703 -4.86 17.24 -9.40
C VAL A 703 -4.36 16.70 -8.04
N GLY A 704 -3.04 16.67 -7.86
CA GLY A 704 -2.37 16.07 -6.70
C GLY A 704 -1.98 14.60 -6.86
N LEU A 705 -2.49 13.90 -7.88
CA LEU A 705 -2.12 12.51 -8.16
C LEU A 705 -0.63 12.43 -8.54
N GLN A 706 0.12 11.57 -7.85
CA GLN A 706 1.57 11.42 -7.99
C GLN A 706 2.33 12.76 -7.89
N ASP A 707 2.00 13.57 -6.86
CA ASP A 707 2.61 14.89 -6.57
C ASP A 707 2.48 15.93 -7.70
N THR A 708 1.65 15.68 -8.71
CA THR A 708 1.48 16.54 -9.90
C THR A 708 0.01 16.63 -10.29
N ALA A 709 -0.33 16.49 -11.57
CA ALA A 709 -1.69 16.32 -12.06
C ALA A 709 -1.66 15.25 -13.15
N GLN A 710 -2.39 14.15 -12.96
CA GLN A 710 -2.27 12.97 -13.83
C GLN A 710 -3.65 12.49 -14.32
N PRO A 711 -3.72 11.91 -15.53
CA PRO A 711 -4.92 11.25 -15.99
C PRO A 711 -5.26 10.07 -15.09
N VAL A 712 -6.49 10.03 -14.58
CA VAL A 712 -6.96 8.85 -13.84
C VAL A 712 -7.19 7.71 -14.82
N THR A 713 -6.76 6.48 -14.48
CA THR A 713 -6.89 5.27 -15.33
C THR A 713 -6.02 5.21 -16.59
N GLY A 714 -4.93 6.01 -16.67
CA GLY A 714 -3.98 5.95 -17.78
C GLY A 714 -3.36 4.55 -17.96
N GLY A 715 -3.42 4.00 -19.18
CA GLY A 715 -2.89 2.69 -19.55
C GLY A 715 -3.86 1.50 -19.37
N GLU A 716 -5.06 1.74 -18.84
CA GLU A 716 -6.11 0.71 -18.76
C GLU A 716 -6.83 0.51 -20.10
N PRO A 717 -7.48 -0.64 -20.34
CA PRO A 717 -8.37 -0.81 -21.49
C PRO A 717 -9.52 0.20 -21.47
N ALA A 718 -9.85 0.77 -22.64
CA ALA A 718 -10.89 1.80 -22.77
C ALA A 718 -12.31 1.36 -22.37
N ALA A 719 -12.53 0.05 -22.23
CA ALA A 719 -13.77 -0.62 -21.82
C ALA A 719 -13.60 -1.37 -20.47
N SER A 720 -12.77 -0.85 -19.57
CA SER A 720 -12.52 -1.47 -18.26
C SER A 720 -13.81 -1.61 -17.44
N ALA A 721 -14.15 -2.86 -17.08
CA ALA A 721 -15.40 -3.19 -16.41
C ALA A 721 -15.49 -2.62 -14.97
N SER A 722 -14.36 -2.42 -14.29
CA SER A 722 -14.31 -1.89 -12.92
C SER A 722 -14.71 -0.42 -12.81
N PHE A 723 -14.68 0.33 -13.93
CA PHE A 723 -14.97 1.77 -13.96
C PHE A 723 -16.00 2.16 -15.03
N ALA A 724 -16.65 1.17 -15.66
CA ALA A 724 -17.51 1.36 -16.83
C ALA A 724 -18.52 2.49 -16.63
N GLN A 725 -19.16 2.56 -15.45
CA GLN A 725 -20.13 3.60 -15.13
C GLN A 725 -19.58 5.04 -15.28
N ARG A 726 -18.40 5.35 -14.73
CA ARG A 726 -17.82 6.69 -14.79
C ARG A 726 -17.17 6.98 -16.15
N LEU A 727 -16.73 5.95 -16.87
CA LEU A 727 -16.15 6.07 -18.21
C LEU A 727 -17.20 6.20 -19.32
N GLU A 728 -18.48 6.01 -19.00
CA GLU A 728 -19.63 6.07 -19.91
C GLU A 728 -20.59 7.24 -19.63
N THR A 729 -20.36 7.99 -18.55
CA THR A 729 -21.20 9.14 -18.16
C THR A 729 -20.39 10.44 -18.12
N GLU A 730 -21.05 11.58 -18.30
CA GLU A 730 -20.41 12.88 -18.08
C GLU A 730 -19.91 13.04 -16.63
N GLN A 731 -18.73 13.63 -16.47
CA GLN A 731 -18.05 13.79 -15.18
C GLN A 731 -17.50 15.21 -15.04
N ASN A 732 -17.59 15.75 -13.82
CA ASN A 732 -17.13 17.10 -13.50
C ASN A 732 -15.74 17.05 -12.84
N TYR A 733 -14.71 16.85 -13.64
CA TYR A 733 -13.32 16.80 -13.17
C TYR A 733 -12.78 18.19 -12.80
N SER A 734 -11.67 18.23 -12.07
CA SER A 734 -10.95 19.49 -11.82
C SER A 734 -10.22 19.99 -13.06
N ALA A 735 -9.72 19.07 -13.89
CA ALA A 735 -9.10 19.40 -15.17
C ALA A 735 -9.34 18.33 -16.25
N VAL A 736 -9.22 18.74 -17.50
CA VAL A 736 -9.26 17.89 -18.70
C VAL A 736 -8.05 18.19 -19.59
N SER A 737 -7.69 17.26 -20.47
CA SER A 737 -6.50 17.41 -21.31
C SER A 737 -6.64 18.46 -22.39
N GLY A 738 -5.59 19.27 -22.56
CA GLY A 738 -5.43 20.23 -23.67
C GLY A 738 -5.30 19.59 -25.05
N ALA A 739 -5.21 18.27 -25.15
CA ALA A 739 -5.17 17.57 -26.44
C ALA A 739 -6.51 17.63 -27.21
N CYS A 740 -7.63 17.82 -26.51
CA CYS A 740 -8.93 18.16 -27.11
C CYS A 740 -9.80 18.84 -26.05
N LEU A 741 -9.77 20.17 -26.05
CA LEU A 741 -10.38 21.02 -25.03
C LEU A 741 -11.17 22.16 -25.69
N MET A 742 -12.47 22.26 -25.39
CA MET A 742 -13.35 23.33 -25.86
C MET A 742 -13.64 24.34 -24.76
N ILE A 743 -13.59 25.63 -25.10
CA ILE A 743 -13.89 26.75 -24.18
C ILE A 743 -14.59 27.87 -24.93
N ARG A 744 -15.49 28.59 -24.25
CA ARG A 744 -16.10 29.83 -24.77
C ARG A 744 -15.02 30.90 -24.95
N LYS A 745 -14.97 31.53 -26.13
CA LYS A 745 -13.97 32.56 -26.42
C LYS A 745 -14.03 33.72 -25.41
N SER A 746 -15.23 34.20 -25.09
CA SER A 746 -15.41 35.28 -24.11
C SER A 746 -14.82 34.92 -22.75
N LEU A 747 -15.05 33.68 -22.28
CA LEU A 747 -14.49 33.21 -21.01
C LEU A 747 -12.98 33.09 -21.09
N PHE A 748 -12.44 32.52 -22.17
CA PHE A 748 -10.99 32.42 -22.40
C PHE A 748 -10.33 33.80 -22.36
N ASP A 749 -10.94 34.80 -22.99
CA ASP A 749 -10.46 36.19 -22.97
C ASP A 749 -10.57 36.81 -21.55
N ASP A 750 -11.69 36.58 -20.85
CA ASP A 750 -11.93 37.09 -19.49
C ASP A 750 -10.91 36.54 -18.47
N ILE A 751 -10.52 35.28 -18.60
CA ILE A 751 -9.47 34.67 -17.75
C ILE A 751 -8.05 34.87 -18.29
N GLN A 752 -7.87 35.65 -19.36
CA GLN A 752 -6.58 36.00 -19.97
C GLN A 752 -5.82 34.83 -20.59
N GLY A 753 -6.54 33.83 -21.13
CA GLY A 753 -5.98 32.72 -21.90
C GLY A 753 -5.10 31.75 -21.11
N LEU A 754 -4.17 31.07 -21.78
CA LEU A 754 -3.20 30.17 -21.15
C LEU A 754 -2.07 30.95 -20.47
N GLU A 755 -1.56 30.42 -19.36
CA GLU A 755 -0.42 31.01 -18.66
C GLU A 755 0.89 30.73 -19.43
N GLU A 756 1.70 31.78 -19.65
CA GLU A 756 2.84 31.76 -20.59
C GLU A 756 4.21 31.62 -19.94
N HIS A 757 4.32 31.60 -18.59
CA HIS A 757 5.60 31.65 -17.88
C HIS A 757 5.84 30.48 -16.92
N LEU A 758 4.88 30.17 -16.06
CA LEU A 758 4.93 29.07 -15.09
C LEU A 758 4.61 27.72 -15.73
N PHE A 759 3.61 27.68 -16.62
CA PHE A 759 3.04 26.44 -17.16
C PHE A 759 3.23 26.29 -18.68
N TYR A 760 4.18 27.01 -19.28
CA TYR A 760 4.32 27.08 -20.74
C TYR A 760 4.60 25.74 -21.43
N GLN A 761 5.19 24.78 -20.72
CA GLN A 761 5.58 23.46 -21.25
C GLN A 761 4.75 22.30 -20.70
N TYR A 762 4.28 22.41 -19.45
CA TYR A 762 3.51 21.39 -18.75
C TYR A 762 2.37 22.04 -17.96
N PHE A 763 1.23 21.35 -17.86
CA PHE A 763 0.07 21.71 -17.04
C PHE A 763 -0.63 23.03 -17.39
N SER A 764 -0.44 23.59 -18.60
CA SER A 764 -1.16 24.80 -19.04
C SER A 764 -2.67 24.57 -19.14
N ASP A 765 -3.08 23.37 -19.53
CA ASP A 765 -4.46 22.90 -19.56
C ASP A 765 -5.06 22.76 -18.15
N VAL A 766 -4.28 22.23 -17.21
CA VAL A 766 -4.66 22.12 -15.79
C VAL A 766 -4.85 23.50 -15.17
N ASP A 767 -3.89 24.41 -15.32
CA ASP A 767 -4.00 25.79 -14.80
C ASP A 767 -5.20 26.54 -15.39
N LEU A 768 -5.45 26.39 -16.70
CA LEU A 768 -6.63 26.96 -17.35
C LEU A 768 -7.92 26.44 -16.72
N CYS A 769 -8.05 25.11 -16.57
CA CYS A 769 -9.22 24.49 -15.98
C CYS A 769 -9.46 24.96 -14.53
N LEU A 770 -8.40 25.04 -13.71
CA LEU A 770 -8.50 25.49 -12.32
C LEU A 770 -8.91 26.97 -12.22
N ARG A 771 -8.38 27.84 -13.09
CA ARG A 771 -8.85 29.25 -13.17
C ARG A 771 -10.31 29.38 -13.59
N VAL A 772 -10.76 28.54 -14.53
CA VAL A 772 -12.17 28.47 -14.93
C VAL A 772 -13.05 28.06 -13.75
N ARG A 773 -12.60 27.10 -12.94
CA ARG A 773 -13.32 26.67 -11.73
C ARG A 773 -13.36 27.76 -10.65
N ASP A 774 -12.26 28.47 -10.42
CA ASP A 774 -12.23 29.61 -9.50
C ASP A 774 -13.20 30.72 -9.94
N ALA A 775 -13.38 30.89 -11.26
CA ALA A 775 -14.41 31.74 -11.85
C ALA A 775 -15.85 31.16 -11.78
N GLN A 776 -16.06 30.11 -10.98
CA GLN A 776 -17.36 29.46 -10.71
C GLN A 776 -17.99 28.77 -11.93
N HIS A 777 -17.16 28.32 -12.87
CA HIS A 777 -17.60 27.51 -14.02
C HIS A 777 -17.23 26.04 -13.88
N LEU A 778 -18.05 25.16 -14.45
CA LEU A 778 -17.81 23.73 -14.49
C LEU A 778 -16.80 23.36 -15.58
N VAL A 779 -15.98 22.37 -15.28
CA VAL A 779 -15.13 21.66 -16.23
C VAL A 779 -15.75 20.28 -16.43
N VAL A 780 -16.27 20.03 -17.62
CA VAL A 780 -17.02 18.81 -17.95
C VAL A 780 -16.19 17.92 -18.86
N TRP A 781 -16.03 16.66 -18.50
CA TRP A 781 -15.52 15.64 -19.40
C TRP A 781 -16.67 14.84 -19.99
N THR A 782 -16.66 14.64 -21.31
CA THR A 782 -17.67 13.83 -22.00
C THR A 782 -17.07 12.54 -22.58
N PRO A 783 -17.70 11.37 -22.31
CA PRO A 783 -17.31 10.10 -22.91
C PRO A 783 -17.74 9.97 -24.37
N HIS A 784 -18.62 10.86 -24.86
CA HIS A 784 -19.25 10.78 -26.17
C HIS A 784 -18.42 11.42 -27.30
N THR A 785 -17.35 12.12 -26.95
CA THR A 785 -16.34 12.60 -27.90
C THR A 785 -15.09 11.77 -27.67
N VAL A 786 -14.72 10.94 -28.65
CA VAL A 786 -13.53 10.09 -28.58
C VAL A 786 -12.54 10.49 -29.66
N ILE A 787 -11.32 10.81 -29.26
CA ILE A 787 -10.19 11.03 -30.16
C ILE A 787 -9.06 10.03 -29.87
N GLN A 788 -8.21 9.76 -30.86
CA GLN A 788 -7.02 8.94 -30.69
C GLN A 788 -5.76 9.78 -30.92
N LEU A 789 -4.78 9.65 -30.02
CA LEU A 789 -3.45 10.26 -30.22
C LEU A 789 -2.53 9.30 -30.96
N ARG A 790 -1.86 9.81 -32.00
CA ARG A 790 -0.79 9.09 -32.70
C ARG A 790 0.50 9.18 -31.89
N SER A 791 1.29 8.11 -31.89
CA SER A 791 2.58 8.08 -31.19
C SER A 791 3.48 9.21 -31.68
N ALA A 792 3.88 10.08 -30.76
CA ALA A 792 4.87 11.12 -31.00
C ALA A 792 6.02 10.94 -30.00
N PRO A 793 7.29 10.96 -30.43
CA PRO A 793 8.41 10.93 -29.51
C PRO A 793 8.48 12.27 -28.76
N GLN A 794 8.07 12.29 -27.49
CA GLN A 794 8.30 13.41 -26.58
C GLN A 794 9.38 13.00 -25.58
N ALA A 795 10.52 13.69 -25.62
CA ALA A 795 11.47 13.64 -24.53
C ALA A 795 10.89 14.44 -23.35
N ILE A 796 10.82 13.82 -22.17
CA ILE A 796 10.43 14.52 -20.95
C ILE A 796 11.62 15.38 -20.51
N ASP A 797 11.41 16.68 -20.43
CA ASP A 797 12.36 17.61 -19.84
C ASP A 797 12.15 17.61 -18.32
N ALA A 798 13.05 16.93 -17.60
CA ALA A 798 12.93 16.76 -16.15
C ALA A 798 13.02 18.09 -15.38
N GLU A 799 13.81 19.06 -15.87
CA GLU A 799 13.98 20.35 -15.20
C GLU A 799 12.73 21.22 -15.38
N ALA A 800 12.17 21.26 -16.59
CA ALA A 800 10.92 21.97 -16.85
C ALA A 800 9.73 21.32 -16.13
N MET A 801 9.69 19.98 -16.03
CA MET A 801 8.68 19.26 -15.25
C MET A 801 8.75 19.61 -13.76
N ASP A 802 9.96 19.63 -13.19
CA ASP A 802 10.16 20.01 -11.79
C ASP A 802 9.75 21.46 -11.52
N PHE A 803 10.11 22.39 -12.41
CA PHE A 803 9.70 23.79 -12.30
C PHE A 803 8.17 23.94 -12.32
N ALA A 804 7.48 23.25 -13.25
CA ALA A 804 6.02 23.28 -13.35
C ALA A 804 5.34 22.62 -12.14
N ARG A 805 5.91 21.53 -11.60
CA ARG A 805 5.45 20.89 -10.35
C ARG A 805 5.51 21.85 -9.17
N ARG A 806 6.62 22.57 -8.99
CA ARG A 806 6.75 23.58 -7.93
C ARG A 806 5.76 24.74 -8.12
N ALA A 807 5.48 25.14 -9.35
CA ALA A 807 4.43 26.12 -9.64
C ALA A 807 3.02 25.61 -9.28
N LEU A 808 2.72 24.32 -9.50
CA LEU A 808 1.47 23.69 -9.03
C LEU A 808 1.38 23.71 -7.50
N HIS A 809 2.46 23.36 -6.78
CA HIS A 809 2.48 23.45 -5.32
C HIS A 809 2.19 24.87 -4.82
N HIS A 810 2.88 25.87 -5.37
CA HIS A 810 2.70 27.24 -4.92
C HIS A 810 1.30 27.79 -5.21
N ARG A 811 0.72 27.49 -6.38
CA ARG A 811 -0.54 28.11 -6.82
C ARG A 811 -1.78 27.28 -6.46
N TRP A 812 -1.67 25.95 -6.51
CA TRP A 812 -2.82 25.05 -6.58
C TRP A 812 -2.80 23.92 -5.52
N LEU A 813 -1.94 23.99 -4.49
CA LEU A 813 -1.85 22.95 -3.46
C LEU A 813 -3.19 22.57 -2.80
N HIS A 814 -4.11 23.53 -2.64
CA HIS A 814 -5.43 23.24 -2.07
C HIS A 814 -6.26 22.29 -2.95
N TYR A 815 -6.22 22.43 -4.28
CA TYR A 815 -6.81 21.45 -5.21
C TYR A 815 -6.01 20.15 -5.24
N MET A 816 -4.68 20.20 -5.12
CA MET A 816 -3.86 18.98 -5.05
C MET A 816 -4.18 18.14 -3.80
N ALA A 817 -4.46 18.80 -2.67
CA ALA A 817 -4.83 18.14 -1.43
C ALA A 817 -6.29 17.64 -1.46
N TRP A 818 -7.22 18.43 -2.00
CA TRP A 818 -8.67 18.17 -1.98
C TRP A 818 -9.32 18.38 -3.35
N ASP A 819 -8.95 17.57 -4.34
CA ASP A 819 -9.61 17.57 -5.65
C ASP A 819 -11.07 17.09 -5.50
N PRO A 820 -12.09 17.91 -5.82
CA PRO A 820 -13.50 17.52 -5.67
C PRO A 820 -13.90 16.28 -6.50
N ALA A 821 -13.16 15.96 -7.56
CA ALA A 821 -13.42 14.79 -8.39
C ALA A 821 -12.79 13.49 -7.84
N TYR A 822 -12.09 13.57 -6.70
CA TYR A 822 -11.33 12.49 -6.09
C TYR A 822 -11.68 12.29 -4.61
N ASN A 823 -12.07 11.06 -4.25
CA ASN A 823 -12.47 10.73 -2.88
C ASN A 823 -11.24 10.65 -1.94
N THR A 824 -11.36 11.17 -0.72
CA THR A 824 -10.25 11.22 0.26
C THR A 824 -9.81 9.84 0.76
N ASN A 825 -10.65 8.81 0.61
CA ASN A 825 -10.30 7.43 0.96
C ASN A 825 -9.40 6.74 -0.07
N LEU A 826 -9.03 7.44 -1.14
CA LEU A 826 -8.17 6.94 -2.19
C LEU A 826 -6.74 7.47 -2.03
N THR A 827 -5.77 6.64 -2.39
CA THR A 827 -4.35 7.02 -2.35
C THR A 827 -3.99 7.95 -3.50
N LEU A 828 -3.19 8.98 -3.22
CA LEU A 828 -2.63 9.86 -4.26
C LEU A 828 -1.42 9.24 -4.98
N GLN A 829 -0.95 8.08 -4.57
CA GLN A 829 0.28 7.47 -5.12
C GLN A 829 0.02 6.53 -6.31
N ALA A 830 -1.22 6.06 -6.49
CA ALA A 830 -1.59 5.12 -7.55
C ALA A 830 -2.19 5.84 -8.76
N GLY A 831 -1.94 5.33 -9.98
CA GLY A 831 -2.54 5.88 -11.22
C GLY A 831 -4.03 5.53 -11.44
N SER A 832 -4.71 4.98 -10.44
CA SER A 832 -6.10 4.52 -10.51
C SER A 832 -6.83 4.74 -9.17
N PHE A 833 -8.14 4.47 -9.12
CA PHE A 833 -8.96 4.61 -7.91
C PHE A 833 -8.68 3.46 -6.92
N VAL A 834 -7.51 3.50 -6.28
CA VAL A 834 -7.08 2.53 -5.27
C VAL A 834 -7.34 3.08 -3.88
N SER A 835 -7.91 2.26 -2.98
CA SER A 835 -8.12 2.65 -1.59
C SER A 835 -6.81 2.94 -0.88
N GLN A 836 -6.81 3.92 0.02
CA GLN A 836 -5.69 4.20 0.90
C GLN A 836 -5.53 3.08 1.93
N ASP A 837 -4.37 2.43 1.91
CA ASP A 837 -4.04 1.28 2.75
C ASP A 837 -3.68 1.69 4.18
N ASN A 838 -3.14 2.89 4.40
CA ASN A 838 -2.89 3.40 5.74
C ASN A 838 -4.19 4.00 6.32
N PRO A 839 -4.84 3.35 7.32
CA PRO A 839 -6.11 3.82 7.84
C PRO A 839 -6.01 5.21 8.48
N GLN A 840 -4.85 5.59 9.03
CA GLN A 840 -4.64 6.90 9.66
C GLN A 840 -4.58 8.05 8.64
N LEU A 841 -4.31 7.75 7.36
CA LEU A 841 -4.35 8.71 6.26
C LEU A 841 -5.75 8.80 5.64
N ALA A 842 -6.49 7.70 5.63
CA ALA A 842 -7.81 7.61 4.99
C ALA A 842 -8.96 8.04 5.91
N TRP A 843 -8.85 7.77 7.21
CA TRP A 843 -9.97 7.84 8.13
C TRP A 843 -9.60 8.52 9.45
N ARG A 844 -10.26 9.65 9.72
CA ARG A 844 -10.02 10.49 10.89
C ARG A 844 -11.35 10.85 11.57
N PRO A 845 -11.73 10.17 12.66
CA PRO A 845 -13.07 10.31 13.25
C PRO A 845 -13.28 11.63 14.00
N LEU A 846 -12.21 12.36 14.34
CA LEU A 846 -12.28 13.63 15.05
C LEU A 846 -12.38 14.83 14.08
N ILE A 847 -13.46 14.89 13.29
CA ILE A 847 -13.59 15.87 12.20
C ILE A 847 -13.55 17.34 12.67
N HIS A 848 -14.03 17.61 13.89
CA HIS A 848 -14.01 18.94 14.52
C HIS A 848 -12.63 19.33 15.11
N ARG A 849 -11.61 18.49 14.90
CA ARG A 849 -10.19 18.70 15.29
C ARG A 849 -10.00 19.24 16.73
N PRO A 850 -10.48 18.53 17.77
CA PRO A 850 -10.35 18.98 19.17
C PRO A 850 -8.92 18.89 19.73
N LEU A 851 -8.01 18.21 19.01
CA LEU A 851 -6.63 17.95 19.40
C LEU A 851 -5.67 18.41 18.30
N PRO A 852 -4.42 18.79 18.65
CA PRO A 852 -3.38 19.08 17.66
C PRO A 852 -3.07 17.81 16.84
N VAL A 853 -2.93 18.00 15.54
CA VAL A 853 -2.66 16.93 14.58
C VAL A 853 -1.16 16.80 14.40
N VAL A 854 -0.61 15.64 14.77
CA VAL A 854 0.83 15.39 14.72
C VAL A 854 1.13 14.28 13.72
N LEU A 855 1.81 14.63 12.64
CA LEU A 855 2.32 13.68 11.65
C LEU A 855 3.75 13.27 12.00
N VAL A 856 4.01 11.98 12.09
CA VAL A 856 5.35 11.42 12.34
C VAL A 856 5.78 10.53 11.18
N GLN A 857 6.96 10.81 10.62
CA GLN A 857 7.59 10.05 9.55
C GLN A 857 8.96 9.53 10.02
N PRO A 858 9.03 8.27 10.51
CA PRO A 858 10.28 7.65 10.97
C PRO A 858 11.19 7.19 9.83
N ASP A 859 12.49 7.01 10.14
CA ASP A 859 13.45 6.35 9.25
C ASP A 859 13.44 4.83 9.47
N GLY A 860 12.60 4.16 8.70
CA GLY A 860 12.41 2.72 8.82
C GLY A 860 11.87 2.29 10.20
N LEU A 861 11.78 0.98 10.41
CA LEU A 861 11.08 0.40 11.56
C LEU A 861 11.85 0.50 12.89
N HIS A 862 13.18 0.67 12.88
CA HIS A 862 14.04 0.59 14.09
C HIS A 862 14.34 1.92 14.73
N ALA A 863 14.98 2.82 13.99
CA ALA A 863 15.27 4.19 14.45
C ALA A 863 13.96 4.94 14.78
N GLY A 864 12.90 4.59 14.05
CA GLY A 864 11.55 5.14 14.21
C GLY A 864 10.88 4.89 15.54
N THR A 865 11.27 3.86 16.30
CA THR A 865 10.61 3.50 17.56
C THR A 865 10.61 4.64 18.57
N ARG A 866 11.68 5.46 18.59
CA ARG A 866 11.85 6.60 19.50
C ARG A 866 10.77 7.67 19.33
N ILE A 867 10.22 7.85 18.13
CA ILE A 867 9.15 8.83 17.84
C ILE A 867 7.79 8.17 17.59
N ALA A 868 7.75 6.92 17.12
CA ALA A 868 6.50 6.20 16.90
C ALA A 868 5.83 5.80 18.23
N GLN A 869 6.59 5.34 19.23
CA GLN A 869 6.02 4.92 20.52
C GLN A 869 5.41 6.09 21.31
N PRO A 870 6.09 7.26 21.45
CA PRO A 870 5.45 8.41 22.08
C PRO A 870 4.19 8.88 21.36
N LEU A 871 4.16 8.86 20.02
CA LEU A 871 2.96 9.25 19.26
C LEU A 871 1.76 8.37 19.62
N GLN A 872 1.97 7.05 19.63
CA GLN A 872 0.91 6.09 19.97
C GLN A 872 0.41 6.29 21.42
N LEU A 873 1.32 6.50 22.37
CA LEU A 873 0.98 6.71 23.78
C LEU A 873 0.26 8.06 23.99
N LEU A 874 0.72 9.13 23.34
CA LEU A 874 0.08 10.45 23.38
C LEU A 874 -1.32 10.43 22.73
N GLY A 875 -1.48 9.70 21.62
CA GLY A 875 -2.79 9.48 21.00
C GLY A 875 -3.75 8.73 21.92
N THR A 876 -3.27 7.67 22.58
CA THR A 876 -4.07 6.92 23.57
C THR A 876 -4.47 7.79 24.77
N ALA A 877 -3.60 8.73 25.17
CA ALA A 877 -3.85 9.69 26.24
C ALA A 877 -4.70 10.90 25.81
N LEU A 878 -5.15 10.98 24.55
CA LEU A 878 -5.86 12.13 23.97
C LEU A 878 -5.10 13.46 24.07
N ALA A 879 -3.77 13.42 23.97
CA ALA A 879 -2.94 14.62 23.92
C ALA A 879 -2.79 15.15 22.49
N VAL A 880 -2.85 14.26 21.48
CA VAL A 880 -2.67 14.56 20.06
C VAL A 880 -3.60 13.67 19.22
N ASP A 881 -3.97 14.13 18.03
CA ASP A 881 -4.51 13.28 16.97
C ASP A 881 -3.34 12.85 16.06
N GLY A 882 -2.76 11.69 16.40
CA GLY A 882 -1.48 11.23 15.84
C GLY A 882 -1.62 10.46 14.53
N VAL A 883 -0.75 10.76 13.57
CA VAL A 883 -0.64 10.08 12.28
C VAL A 883 0.79 9.56 12.11
N LEU A 884 0.93 8.25 11.94
CA LEU A 884 2.21 7.58 11.66
C LEU A 884 2.27 7.16 10.20
N SER A 885 3.31 7.60 9.48
CA SER A 885 3.59 7.15 8.12
C SER A 885 5.03 6.67 7.99
N ASN A 886 5.22 5.36 7.81
CA ASN A 886 6.55 4.77 7.61
C ASN A 886 7.14 5.08 6.22
N ASN A 887 6.32 5.61 5.31
CA ASN A 887 6.75 6.09 4.01
C ASN A 887 6.67 7.62 3.99
N PRO A 888 7.64 8.31 3.35
CA PRO A 888 7.53 9.74 3.10
C PRO A 888 6.24 10.07 2.36
N LEU A 889 5.52 11.08 2.83
CA LEU A 889 4.33 11.60 2.17
C LEU A 889 4.69 12.73 1.21
N SER A 890 4.01 12.79 0.08
CA SER A 890 4.09 13.94 -0.83
C SER A 890 3.50 15.22 -0.19
N LEU A 891 3.85 16.39 -0.72
CA LEU A 891 3.34 17.66 -0.18
C LEU A 891 1.79 17.74 -0.20
N PRO A 892 1.08 17.30 -1.26
CA PRO A 892 -0.38 17.22 -1.26
C PRO A 892 -0.95 16.32 -0.16
N GLU A 893 -0.32 15.18 0.14
CA GLU A 893 -0.75 14.28 1.22
C GLU A 893 -0.54 14.91 2.60
N VAL A 894 0.57 15.63 2.81
CA VAL A 894 0.81 16.41 4.03
C VAL A 894 -0.23 17.52 4.16
N ALA A 895 -0.48 18.29 3.10
CA ALA A 895 -1.48 19.36 3.07
C ALA A 895 -2.89 18.84 3.36
N ARG A 896 -3.26 17.67 2.81
CA ARG A 896 -4.55 16.99 3.06
C ARG A 896 -4.78 16.67 4.54
N LEU A 897 -3.73 16.33 5.29
CA LEU A 897 -3.81 16.11 6.73
C LEU A 897 -3.91 17.43 7.53
N SER A 898 -3.43 18.52 6.94
CA SER A 898 -3.32 19.85 7.54
C SER A 898 -2.69 19.79 8.95
N PRO A 899 -1.50 19.16 9.12
CA PRO A 899 -0.95 18.90 10.45
C PRO A 899 -0.55 20.18 11.18
N ASP A 900 -0.71 20.17 12.50
CA ASP A 900 -0.19 21.22 13.38
C ASP A 900 1.32 21.04 13.62
N THR A 901 1.79 19.79 13.61
CA THR A 901 3.22 19.45 13.71
C THR A 901 3.59 18.30 12.78
N VAL A 902 4.74 18.41 12.13
CA VAL A 902 5.37 17.34 11.34
C VAL A 902 6.70 16.98 11.99
N VAL A 903 6.85 15.72 12.38
CA VAL A 903 8.06 15.16 12.98
C VAL A 903 8.72 14.25 11.96
N LEU A 904 9.92 14.60 11.54
CA LEU A 904 10.69 13.87 10.55
C LEU A 904 11.91 13.23 11.21
N GLN A 905 12.24 12.02 10.79
CA GLN A 905 13.49 11.37 11.16
C GLN A 905 14.08 10.71 9.91
N GLY A 906 15.40 10.80 9.76
CA GLY A 906 16.14 9.95 8.85
C GLY A 906 17.35 10.54 8.19
N SER A 907 17.80 9.89 7.13
CA SER A 907 18.99 10.29 6.39
C SER A 907 18.75 11.58 5.62
N ILE A 908 19.52 12.62 5.98
CA ILE A 908 19.45 13.93 5.36
C ILE A 908 20.01 13.86 3.93
N THR A 909 19.08 13.87 2.97
CA THR A 909 19.36 13.94 1.53
C THR A 909 18.90 15.28 0.97
N ALA A 910 19.38 15.63 -0.23
CA ALA A 910 18.91 16.84 -0.92
C ALA A 910 17.38 16.85 -1.11
N SER A 911 16.79 15.70 -1.43
CA SER A 911 15.33 15.54 -1.57
C SER A 911 14.59 15.73 -0.24
N GLN A 912 15.14 15.25 0.88
CA GLN A 912 14.53 15.49 2.20
C GLN A 912 14.60 16.96 2.61
N ILE A 913 15.72 17.64 2.32
CA ILE A 913 15.88 19.07 2.56
C ILE A 913 14.84 19.86 1.76
N GLU A 914 14.67 19.54 0.48
CA GLU A 914 13.65 20.16 -0.38
C GLU A 914 12.22 19.92 0.15
N ALA A 915 11.93 18.70 0.61
CA ALA A 915 10.63 18.37 1.20
C ALA A 915 10.36 19.17 2.48
N ILE A 916 11.35 19.33 3.37
CA ILE A 916 11.27 20.18 4.57
C ILE A 916 10.95 21.62 4.17
N GLY A 917 11.72 22.19 3.24
CA GLY A 917 11.51 23.54 2.74
C GLY A 917 10.11 23.72 2.15
N SER A 918 9.64 22.75 1.37
CA SER A 918 8.31 22.78 0.75
C SER A 918 7.18 22.76 1.79
N ILE A 919 7.29 21.92 2.83
CA ILE A 919 6.32 21.88 3.94
C ILE A 919 6.31 23.24 4.66
N LYS A 920 7.47 23.82 4.94
CA LYS A 920 7.62 25.10 5.63
C LYS A 920 7.06 26.29 4.84
N GLU A 921 7.22 26.26 3.52
CA GLU A 921 6.76 27.32 2.64
C GLU A 921 5.24 27.25 2.42
N HIS A 922 4.67 26.06 2.32
CA HIS A 922 3.29 25.87 1.87
C HIS A 922 2.30 25.45 2.97
N THR A 923 2.78 25.14 4.19
CA THR A 923 1.93 24.73 5.31
C THR A 923 2.24 25.55 6.56
N ASN A 924 1.28 25.58 7.50
CA ASN A 924 1.48 26.21 8.82
C ASN A 924 2.06 25.25 9.87
N ALA A 925 2.53 24.08 9.46
CA ALA A 925 2.97 23.05 10.38
C ALA A 925 4.29 23.43 11.08
N TRP A 926 4.37 23.14 12.37
CA TRP A 926 5.64 23.17 13.10
C TRP A 926 6.47 21.95 12.70
N VAL A 927 7.65 22.16 12.11
CA VAL A 927 8.49 21.06 11.63
C VAL A 927 9.57 20.75 12.66
N THR A 928 9.55 19.54 13.21
CA THR A 928 10.58 19.03 14.13
C THR A 928 11.40 17.96 13.45
N PHE A 929 12.72 18.07 13.51
CA PHE A 929 13.62 17.01 13.06
C PHE A 929 14.15 16.22 14.24
N ASP A 930 13.95 14.92 14.23
CA ASP A 930 14.52 14.01 15.22
C ASP A 930 15.86 13.47 14.76
N LEU A 931 16.93 13.77 15.51
CA LEU A 931 18.28 13.29 15.23
C LEU A 931 18.70 12.26 16.30
N PRO A 932 18.56 10.95 16.04
CA PRO A 932 18.84 9.92 17.05
C PRO A 932 20.34 9.71 17.31
N GLN A 933 21.21 10.08 16.37
CA GLN A 933 22.66 9.95 16.49
C GLN A 933 23.38 10.88 15.52
N TYR A 934 24.67 11.16 15.76
CA TYR A 934 25.49 11.93 14.83
C TYR A 934 25.73 11.16 13.51
N PRO A 935 25.49 11.77 12.33
CA PRO A 935 25.62 11.09 11.04
C PRO A 935 27.07 10.77 10.67
N THR A 936 27.29 9.63 10.01
CA THR A 936 28.62 9.14 9.62
C THR A 936 28.97 9.58 8.18
N GLY A 937 30.11 10.26 7.98
CA GLY A 937 30.62 10.68 6.64
C GLY A 937 31.15 12.13 6.56
N LEU A 938 31.87 12.48 5.49
CA LEU A 938 32.44 13.83 5.26
C LEU A 938 31.44 14.82 4.61
N GLU A 939 30.45 14.33 3.85
CA GLU A 939 29.41 15.14 3.21
C GLU A 939 28.22 15.48 4.15
N SER A 940 28.24 14.96 5.39
CA SER A 940 27.11 15.02 6.31
C SER A 940 27.03 16.32 7.10
N ALA A 941 28.13 16.98 7.46
CA ALA A 941 28.08 18.12 8.38
C ALA A 941 27.46 19.39 7.78
N SER A 942 27.78 19.72 6.51
CA SER A 942 27.18 20.87 5.81
C SER A 942 25.73 20.62 5.44
N SER A 943 25.41 19.41 4.98
CA SER A 943 24.06 18.99 4.61
C SER A 943 23.16 18.91 5.85
N LEU A 944 23.68 18.37 6.96
CA LEU A 944 23.04 18.39 8.28
C LEU A 944 22.71 19.82 8.70
N ARG A 945 23.69 20.74 8.66
CA ARG A 945 23.46 22.15 8.99
C ARG A 945 22.35 22.76 8.12
N SER A 946 22.40 22.55 6.81
CA SER A 946 21.38 23.07 5.87
C SER A 946 19.96 22.53 6.15
N ALA A 947 19.83 21.25 6.50
CA ALA A 947 18.55 20.65 6.92
C ALA A 947 18.07 21.22 8.25
N LEU A 948 18.95 21.26 9.26
CA LEU A 948 18.60 21.71 10.60
C LEU A 948 18.24 23.20 10.61
N GLU A 949 18.87 24.04 9.78
CA GLU A 949 18.54 25.46 9.65
C GLU A 949 17.11 25.72 9.13
N GLN A 950 16.48 24.73 8.48
CA GLN A 950 15.15 24.88 7.88
C GLN A 950 14.00 24.42 8.79
N VAL A 951 14.29 23.68 9.86
CA VAL A 951 13.27 23.18 10.79
C VAL A 951 13.05 24.15 11.96
N ASP A 952 11.94 23.98 12.68
CA ASP A 952 11.60 24.85 13.82
C ASP A 952 12.21 24.36 15.14
N ALA A 953 12.43 23.05 15.25
CA ALA A 953 13.01 22.40 16.42
C ALA A 953 13.80 21.16 16.02
N VAL A 954 14.81 20.85 16.82
CA VAL A 954 15.58 19.60 16.70
C VAL A 954 15.47 18.83 18.01
N THR A 955 15.03 17.58 17.95
CA THR A 955 15.03 16.68 19.11
C THR A 955 16.21 15.73 19.05
N VAL A 956 16.92 15.57 20.16
CA VAL A 956 18.07 14.67 20.29
C VAL A 956 17.96 13.83 21.56
N PRO A 957 18.49 12.60 21.59
CA PRO A 957 18.42 11.76 22.77
C PRO A 957 19.39 12.12 23.89
N THR A 958 20.49 12.83 23.60
CA THR A 958 21.53 13.07 24.60
C THR A 958 22.04 14.50 24.62
N GLN A 959 22.57 14.93 25.76
CA GLN A 959 23.24 16.23 25.87
C GLN A 959 24.52 16.27 25.02
N ALA A 960 25.25 15.16 24.94
CA ALA A 960 26.46 15.06 24.12
C ALA A 960 26.17 15.31 22.63
N LEU A 961 25.03 14.84 22.11
CA LEU A 961 24.62 15.15 20.73
C LEU A 961 24.21 16.61 20.59
N ALA A 962 23.46 17.17 21.53
CA ALA A 962 23.08 18.58 21.51
C ALA A 962 24.31 19.50 21.44
N ASP A 963 25.33 19.22 22.25
CA ASP A 963 26.57 20.00 22.29
C ASP A 963 27.34 19.95 20.95
N LEU A 964 27.28 18.81 20.22
CA LEU A 964 27.89 18.66 18.89
C LEU A 964 27.19 19.49 17.81
N ILE A 965 25.88 19.72 17.94
CA ILE A 965 25.07 20.44 16.95
C ILE A 965 24.59 21.82 17.43
N GLN A 966 25.05 22.31 18.58
CA GLN A 966 24.62 23.58 19.16
C GLN A 966 24.79 24.79 18.21
N ASP A 967 25.83 24.75 17.37
CA ASP A 967 26.12 25.80 16.39
C ASP A 967 25.30 25.67 15.09
N ALA A 968 24.52 24.59 14.95
CA ALA A 968 23.73 24.28 13.77
C ALA A 968 22.26 24.71 13.93
N HIS A 969 21.72 24.75 15.14
CA HIS A 969 20.32 25.15 15.38
C HIS A 969 20.11 25.78 16.77
N PRO A 970 19.36 26.90 16.89
CA PRO A 970 19.15 27.57 18.18
C PRO A 970 18.14 26.88 19.12
N ASN A 971 17.23 26.07 18.58
CA ASN A 971 16.19 25.40 19.36
C ASN A 971 16.40 23.87 19.33
N ILE A 972 17.29 23.39 20.20
CA ILE A 972 17.59 21.96 20.36
C ILE A 972 17.01 21.49 21.69
N GLN A 973 16.23 20.41 21.66
CA GLN A 973 15.58 19.81 22.81
C GLN A 973 16.16 18.42 23.08
N VAL A 974 16.74 18.24 24.27
CA VAL A 974 17.26 16.94 24.71
C VAL A 974 16.11 16.15 25.34
N ILE A 975 15.67 15.09 24.66
CA ILE A 975 14.63 14.19 25.15
C ILE A 975 15.20 12.76 25.17
N PRO A 976 15.55 12.21 26.33
CA PRO A 976 16.14 10.88 26.42
C PRO A 976 15.28 9.79 25.80
N THR A 977 15.91 8.83 25.11
CA THR A 977 15.24 7.61 24.64
C THR A 977 14.79 6.80 25.84
N ARG A 978 13.53 6.36 25.83
CA ARG A 978 12.92 5.56 26.89
C ARG A 978 12.14 4.41 26.29
N LEU A 979 11.95 3.34 27.06
CA LEU A 979 11.29 2.12 26.61
C LEU A 979 9.77 2.20 26.81
N SER A 980 9.00 1.66 25.87
CA SER A 980 7.54 1.51 26.06
C SER A 980 7.23 0.52 27.20
N PRO A 981 6.43 0.93 28.21
CA PRO A 981 6.02 0.05 29.30
C PRO A 981 5.30 -1.21 28.83
N ASP A 982 4.41 -1.09 27.84
CA ASP A 982 3.55 -2.17 27.34
C ASP A 982 4.35 -3.32 26.73
N ILE A 983 5.52 -3.00 26.17
CA ILE A 983 6.40 -3.96 25.51
C ILE A 983 7.39 -4.56 26.50
N TRP A 984 8.02 -3.73 27.34
CA TRP A 984 9.23 -4.13 28.07
C TRP A 984 9.00 -4.52 29.53
N LEU A 985 7.89 -4.12 30.17
CA LEU A 985 7.65 -4.42 31.59
C LEU A 985 7.49 -5.92 31.87
N ASN A 986 6.90 -6.65 30.93
CA ASN A 986 6.55 -8.06 31.11
C ASN A 986 7.61 -9.04 30.60
N VAL A 987 8.71 -8.53 30.04
CA VAL A 987 9.80 -9.35 29.52
C VAL A 987 10.49 -10.11 30.66
N GLN A 988 10.69 -11.42 30.49
CA GLN A 988 11.32 -12.29 31.49
C GLN A 988 12.44 -13.13 30.88
N SER A 989 13.60 -13.12 31.54
CA SER A 989 14.76 -13.95 31.23
C SER A 989 15.04 -14.93 32.36
N GLN A 990 15.59 -16.10 32.00
CA GLN A 990 16.11 -17.07 32.96
C GLN A 990 17.63 -16.86 33.16
N ARG A 991 18.14 -17.25 34.33
CA ARG A 991 19.57 -17.18 34.69
C ARG A 991 20.12 -18.57 34.93
N LYS A 992 21.43 -18.76 34.77
CA LYS A 992 22.14 -20.01 35.07
C LYS A 992 21.51 -21.22 34.37
N THR A 993 21.17 -21.05 33.08
CA THR A 993 20.51 -22.10 32.29
C THR A 993 21.44 -23.22 31.83
N ARG A 994 22.76 -23.03 32.02
CA ARG A 994 23.85 -23.92 31.59
C ARG A 994 24.93 -24.01 32.68
N ASP A 995 25.82 -25.00 32.55
CA ASP A 995 26.90 -25.24 33.51
C ASP A 995 27.98 -24.16 33.47
N LYS A 996 28.26 -23.59 32.29
CA LYS A 996 29.14 -22.43 32.12
C LYS A 996 28.29 -21.16 31.96
N PRO A 997 28.76 -20.01 32.48
CA PRO A 997 28.09 -18.72 32.29
C PRO A 997 27.94 -18.38 30.80
N ARG A 998 26.76 -17.92 30.42
CA ARG A 998 26.44 -17.51 29.04
C ARG A 998 26.74 -16.02 28.88
N VAL A 999 27.77 -15.71 28.09
CA VAL A 999 28.22 -14.33 27.85
C VAL A 999 27.87 -13.93 26.42
N GLY A 1000 27.10 -12.85 26.28
CA GLY A 1000 26.49 -12.48 25.01
C GLY A 1000 27.00 -11.18 24.40
N TRP A 1001 27.02 -11.12 23.06
CA TRP A 1001 27.06 -9.88 22.28
C TRP A 1001 25.87 -9.85 21.32
N ILE A 1002 25.18 -8.72 21.26
CA ILE A 1002 24.03 -8.50 20.39
C ILE A 1002 24.32 -7.26 19.55
N GLY A 1003 24.22 -7.39 18.22
CA GLY A 1003 24.46 -6.25 17.32
C GLY A 1003 24.12 -6.52 15.86
N THR A 1004 24.18 -5.46 15.07
CA THR A 1004 23.83 -5.42 13.64
C THR A 1004 25.09 -5.47 12.75
N ALA A 1005 24.90 -5.53 11.42
CA ALA A 1005 25.99 -5.61 10.42
C ALA A 1005 27.01 -4.48 10.52
N ASP A 1006 26.52 -3.25 10.71
CA ASP A 1006 27.31 -2.03 10.91
C ASP A 1006 28.13 -2.05 12.21
N GLN A 1007 27.72 -2.85 13.21
CA GLN A 1007 28.38 -2.98 14.50
C GLN A 1007 29.37 -4.16 14.55
N GLN A 1008 29.56 -4.90 13.46
CA GLN A 1008 30.50 -6.03 13.43
C GLN A 1008 31.94 -5.59 13.80
N ALA A 1009 32.33 -4.37 13.44
CA ALA A 1009 33.63 -3.81 13.80
C ALA A 1009 33.81 -3.68 15.33
N ASP A 1010 32.73 -3.45 16.08
CA ASP A 1010 32.76 -3.31 17.53
C ASP A 1010 32.96 -4.68 18.19
N LEU A 1011 32.35 -5.75 17.67
CA LEU A 1011 32.60 -7.13 18.11
C LEU A 1011 34.09 -7.51 18.00
N LEU A 1012 34.81 -6.98 17.00
CA LEU A 1012 36.22 -7.29 16.80
C LEU A 1012 37.12 -6.80 17.95
N ILE A 1013 36.68 -5.81 18.73
CA ILE A 1013 37.37 -5.36 19.95
C ILE A 1013 37.48 -6.52 20.95
N LEU A 1014 36.46 -7.38 21.00
CA LEU A 1014 36.39 -8.52 21.91
C LEU A 1014 37.11 -9.77 21.40
N SER A 1015 37.74 -9.73 20.23
CA SER A 1015 38.34 -10.93 19.62
C SER A 1015 39.34 -11.65 20.52
N GLY A 1016 40.33 -10.93 21.05
CA GLY A 1016 41.30 -11.50 21.99
C GLY A 1016 40.69 -11.93 23.32
N VAL A 1017 39.55 -11.33 23.71
CA VAL A 1017 38.79 -11.69 24.93
C VAL A 1017 38.05 -13.00 24.71
N ILE A 1018 37.39 -13.14 23.56
CA ILE A 1018 36.65 -14.34 23.15
C ILE A 1018 37.58 -15.54 23.11
N GLU A 1019 38.76 -15.38 22.50
CA GLU A 1019 39.80 -16.42 22.43
C GLU A 1019 40.31 -16.80 23.83
N ALA A 1020 40.62 -15.82 24.67
CA ALA A 1020 41.19 -16.05 25.99
C ALA A 1020 40.23 -16.75 26.98
N LEU A 1021 38.92 -16.54 26.81
CA LEU A 1021 37.89 -17.05 27.73
C LEU A 1021 37.04 -18.18 27.15
N ALA A 1022 37.35 -18.68 25.95
CA ALA A 1022 36.56 -19.72 25.26
C ALA A 1022 36.32 -20.99 26.10
N ASP A 1023 37.26 -21.37 26.96
CA ASP A 1023 37.11 -22.53 27.84
C ASP A 1023 36.32 -22.25 29.13
N LYS A 1024 36.10 -20.98 29.49
CA LYS A 1024 35.48 -20.56 30.76
C LYS A 1024 34.01 -20.17 30.62
N VAL A 1025 33.55 -19.73 29.45
CA VAL A 1025 32.19 -19.23 29.22
C VAL A 1025 31.58 -19.81 27.94
N GLU A 1026 30.25 -19.78 27.84
CA GLU A 1026 29.54 -20.03 26.59
C GLU A 1026 29.29 -18.71 25.86
N TRP A 1027 29.96 -18.51 24.72
CA TRP A 1027 29.78 -17.32 23.90
C TRP A 1027 28.49 -17.38 23.08
N VAL A 1028 27.63 -16.39 23.26
CA VAL A 1028 26.37 -16.22 22.52
C VAL A 1028 26.46 -14.96 21.66
N ILE A 1029 26.23 -15.07 20.35
CA ILE A 1029 26.18 -13.93 19.45
C ILE A 1029 24.81 -13.88 18.78
N MET A 1030 24.12 -12.75 18.88
CA MET A 1030 22.96 -12.44 18.05
C MET A 1030 23.33 -11.29 17.10
N GLY A 1031 23.73 -11.62 15.88
CA GLY A 1031 24.32 -10.66 14.96
C GLY A 1031 25.37 -11.25 14.03
N PRO A 1032 26.04 -10.41 13.23
CA PRO A 1032 27.12 -10.84 12.34
C PRO A 1032 28.33 -11.30 13.14
N CYS A 1033 28.90 -12.45 12.76
CA CYS A 1033 30.10 -12.99 13.37
C CYS A 1033 31.14 -13.37 12.31
N SER A 1034 32.35 -12.83 12.47
CA SER A 1034 33.50 -13.10 11.61
C SER A 1034 33.86 -14.59 11.61
N ARG A 1035 34.13 -15.16 10.43
CA ARG A 1035 34.34 -16.62 10.26
C ARG A 1035 35.39 -17.21 11.21
N TRP A 1036 36.45 -16.46 11.51
CA TRP A 1036 37.54 -16.91 12.37
C TRP A 1036 37.22 -16.88 13.87
N LEU A 1037 36.19 -16.15 14.31
CA LEU A 1037 35.71 -16.18 15.70
C LEU A 1037 34.76 -17.34 15.97
N ARG A 1038 34.07 -17.83 14.93
CA ARG A 1038 33.06 -18.91 15.04
C ARG A 1038 33.51 -20.16 15.81
N PRO A 1039 34.76 -20.64 15.73
CA PRO A 1039 35.20 -21.79 16.52
C PRO A 1039 35.03 -21.63 18.04
N TYR A 1040 34.96 -20.39 18.53
CA TYR A 1040 34.78 -20.08 19.95
C TYR A 1040 33.33 -19.78 20.34
N ILE A 1041 32.43 -19.61 19.36
CA ILE A 1041 31.04 -19.21 19.58
C ILE A 1041 30.16 -20.44 19.74
N HIS A 1042 29.43 -20.50 20.85
CA HIS A 1042 28.58 -21.63 21.22
C HIS A 1042 27.17 -21.51 20.64
N GLU A 1043 26.67 -20.29 20.53
CA GLU A 1043 25.35 -20.02 19.96
C GLU A 1043 25.42 -18.77 19.07
N LEU A 1044 25.02 -18.93 17.81
CA LEU A 1044 24.95 -17.83 16.84
C LEU A 1044 23.51 -17.70 16.35
N ARG A 1045 22.91 -16.52 16.52
CA ARG A 1045 21.56 -16.20 16.04
C ARG A 1045 21.60 -15.04 15.05
N SER A 1046 20.68 -15.08 14.09
CA SER A 1046 20.39 -13.91 13.26
C SER A 1046 19.68 -12.85 14.09
N PRO A 1047 19.93 -11.56 13.83
CA PRO A 1047 19.15 -10.48 14.45
C PRO A 1047 17.68 -10.63 14.05
N VAL A 1048 16.78 -10.30 14.98
CA VAL A 1048 15.34 -10.24 14.74
C VAL A 1048 14.85 -8.86 15.09
N GLU A 1049 13.90 -8.40 14.30
CA GLU A 1049 13.41 -7.04 14.25
C GLU A 1049 11.92 -6.99 14.63
N GLY A 1050 11.46 -5.83 15.12
CA GLY A 1050 10.04 -5.58 15.38
C GLY A 1050 9.52 -6.23 16.68
N VAL A 1051 8.23 -6.56 16.71
CA VAL A 1051 7.47 -6.90 17.93
C VAL A 1051 8.03 -8.13 18.68
N LEU A 1052 8.72 -9.04 18.00
CA LEU A 1052 9.30 -10.23 18.61
C LEU A 1052 10.66 -10.00 19.27
N TYR A 1053 11.32 -8.87 18.98
CA TYR A 1053 12.68 -8.62 19.45
C TYR A 1053 12.83 -8.72 20.98
N PRO A 1054 11.95 -8.12 21.82
CA PRO A 1054 12.11 -8.17 23.27
C PRO A 1054 12.06 -9.59 23.85
N GLU A 1055 11.11 -10.41 23.40
CA GLU A 1055 10.99 -11.81 23.86
C GLU A 1055 12.16 -12.66 23.38
N LEU A 1056 12.62 -12.46 22.15
CA LEU A 1056 13.77 -13.21 21.63
C LEU A 1056 15.05 -12.83 22.36
N LEU A 1057 15.28 -11.54 22.61
CA LEU A 1057 16.41 -11.04 23.39
C LEU A 1057 16.40 -11.67 24.79
N ALA A 1058 15.23 -11.74 25.43
CA ALA A 1058 15.08 -12.36 26.72
C ALA A 1058 15.30 -13.88 26.70
N SER A 1059 14.96 -14.55 25.59
CA SER A 1059 15.14 -16.00 25.40
C SER A 1059 16.61 -16.44 25.30
N LEU A 1060 17.55 -15.51 25.11
CA LEU A 1060 18.98 -15.80 25.09
C LEU A 1060 19.49 -16.30 26.45
N ASN A 1061 18.79 -15.93 27.53
CA ASN A 1061 19.06 -16.31 28.92
C ASN A 1061 20.53 -16.07 29.29
N LEU A 1062 21.01 -14.85 29.03
CA LEU A 1062 22.39 -14.46 29.24
C LEU A 1062 22.66 -14.21 30.72
N ASP A 1063 23.82 -14.65 31.19
CA ASP A 1063 24.30 -14.35 32.54
C ASP A 1063 25.09 -13.02 32.57
N LEU A 1064 25.57 -12.58 31.40
CA LEU A 1064 26.32 -11.33 31.21
C LEU A 1064 26.24 -10.88 29.74
N VAL A 1065 26.09 -9.58 29.50
CA VAL A 1065 26.11 -8.98 28.15
C VAL A 1065 27.30 -8.04 28.02
N LEU A 1066 27.97 -8.09 26.87
CA LEU A 1066 29.08 -7.21 26.51
C LEU A 1066 28.65 -6.21 25.43
N VAL A 1067 28.94 -4.94 25.65
CA VAL A 1067 28.63 -3.84 24.72
C VAL A 1067 29.92 -3.10 24.36
N PRO A 1068 30.74 -3.66 23.44
CA PRO A 1068 31.92 -3.00 22.94
C PRO A 1068 31.51 -1.85 22.01
N ALA A 1069 32.29 -0.78 21.99
CA ALA A 1069 32.06 0.33 21.08
C ALA A 1069 33.37 1.05 20.74
N ARG A 1070 33.48 1.54 19.51
CA ARG A 1070 34.65 2.32 19.06
C ARG A 1070 34.54 3.78 19.49
N SER A 1071 35.68 4.43 19.63
CA SER A 1071 35.74 5.86 19.96
C SER A 1071 35.50 6.70 18.71
N ASP A 1072 34.24 7.04 18.44
CA ASP A 1072 33.84 8.00 17.41
C ASP A 1072 32.71 8.91 17.92
N LEU A 1073 32.45 10.01 17.18
CA LEU A 1073 31.45 11.01 17.55
C LEU A 1073 30.05 10.41 17.67
N THR A 1074 29.70 9.46 16.79
CA THR A 1074 28.41 8.78 16.82
C THR A 1074 28.24 8.00 18.11
N THR A 1075 29.25 7.23 18.52
CA THR A 1075 29.21 6.41 19.74
C THR A 1075 29.19 7.25 21.01
N GLN A 1076 29.94 8.35 21.01
CA GLN A 1076 30.02 9.27 22.14
C GLN A 1076 28.77 10.14 22.32
N SER A 1077 27.88 10.18 21.32
CA SER A 1077 26.68 11.03 21.32
C SER A 1077 25.36 10.26 21.17
N LYS A 1078 25.36 9.02 20.67
CA LYS A 1078 24.13 8.25 20.49
C LYS A 1078 23.54 7.82 21.84
N SER A 1079 22.22 7.61 21.82
CA SER A 1079 21.50 7.06 22.97
C SER A 1079 22.00 5.65 23.33
N PRO A 1080 22.13 5.32 24.63
CA PRO A 1080 22.49 3.97 25.06
C PRO A 1080 21.27 3.01 25.09
N VAL A 1081 20.44 3.01 24.04
CA VAL A 1081 19.16 2.25 24.02
C VAL A 1081 19.35 0.77 24.34
N SER A 1082 20.42 0.14 23.82
CA SER A 1082 20.72 -1.26 24.08
C SER A 1082 20.98 -1.55 25.56
N LEU A 1083 21.56 -0.61 26.32
CA LEU A 1083 21.73 -0.76 27.77
C LEU A 1083 20.38 -0.84 28.49
N LEU A 1084 19.40 -0.06 28.02
CA LEU A 1084 18.03 -0.08 28.55
C LEU A 1084 17.36 -1.41 28.24
N GLU A 1085 17.49 -1.90 27.00
CA GLU A 1085 16.92 -3.18 26.55
C GLU A 1085 17.48 -4.37 27.33
N PHE A 1086 18.81 -4.43 27.51
CA PHE A 1086 19.46 -5.44 28.35
C PHE A 1086 19.06 -5.31 29.83
N GLY A 1087 18.92 -4.07 30.31
CA GLY A 1087 18.41 -3.78 31.64
C GLY A 1087 16.99 -4.29 31.85
N ALA A 1088 16.08 -4.08 30.89
CA ALA A 1088 14.72 -4.61 30.94
C ALA A 1088 14.73 -6.15 31.03
N CYS A 1089 15.60 -6.81 30.25
CA CYS A 1089 15.87 -8.26 30.36
C CYS A 1089 16.58 -8.67 31.65
N GLY A 1090 17.05 -7.73 32.48
CA GLY A 1090 17.76 -7.96 33.74
C GLY A 1090 19.11 -8.64 33.57
N TYR A 1091 19.76 -8.39 32.43
CA TYR A 1091 21.11 -8.82 32.16
C TYR A 1091 22.11 -7.84 32.78
N PRO A 1092 23.13 -8.34 33.50
CA PRO A 1092 24.28 -7.54 33.89
C PRO A 1092 25.07 -7.12 32.65
N VAL A 1093 25.62 -5.90 32.64
CA VAL A 1093 26.28 -5.34 31.45
C VAL A 1093 27.71 -4.88 31.75
N ILE A 1094 28.65 -5.29 30.90
CA ILE A 1094 29.98 -4.69 30.77
C ILE A 1094 30.04 -3.97 29.42
N CYS A 1095 30.51 -2.72 29.42
CA CYS A 1095 30.51 -1.89 28.23
C CYS A 1095 31.80 -1.09 28.08
N SER A 1096 32.09 -0.60 26.88
CA SER A 1096 33.21 0.31 26.65
C SER A 1096 32.98 1.64 27.35
N ASP A 1097 34.04 2.20 27.95
CA ASP A 1097 34.05 3.51 28.61
C ASP A 1097 33.85 4.72 27.67
N VAL A 1098 33.80 4.49 26.36
CA VAL A 1098 33.52 5.52 25.34
C VAL A 1098 32.03 5.72 25.05
N LEU A 1099 31.14 4.88 25.60
CA LEU A 1099 29.69 5.04 25.43
C LEU A 1099 29.19 6.25 26.22
N CYS A 1100 28.22 6.96 25.65
CA CYS A 1100 27.46 7.96 26.36
C CYS A 1100 26.53 7.28 27.39
N ILE A 1101 26.98 7.15 28.64
CA ILE A 1101 26.17 6.60 29.74
C ILE A 1101 25.51 7.78 30.45
N GLU A 1102 24.23 7.98 30.20
CA GLU A 1102 23.43 9.00 30.87
C GLU A 1102 22.90 8.52 32.22
N GLY A 1103 22.94 9.39 33.23
CA GLY A 1103 22.45 9.10 34.58
C GLY A 1103 23.31 8.10 35.35
N SER A 1104 22.70 7.39 36.30
CA SER A 1104 23.35 6.41 37.19
C SER A 1104 23.04 4.97 36.80
N LEU A 1105 23.05 4.63 35.51
CA LEU A 1105 22.86 3.24 35.07
C LEU A 1105 23.94 2.33 35.70
N PRO A 1106 23.58 1.30 36.48
CA PRO A 1106 24.53 0.44 37.18
C PRO A 1106 25.17 -0.58 36.23
N VAL A 1107 26.09 -0.10 35.39
CA VAL A 1107 26.85 -0.89 34.42
C VAL A 1107 28.35 -0.84 34.74
N THR A 1108 29.10 -1.85 34.30
CA THR A 1108 30.56 -1.86 34.43
C THR A 1108 31.21 -1.32 33.17
N ALA A 1109 31.80 -0.13 33.22
CA ALA A 1109 32.54 0.47 32.10
C ALA A 1109 34.03 0.10 32.15
N VAL A 1110 34.62 -0.28 31.02
CA VAL A 1110 36.04 -0.64 30.89
C VAL A 1110 36.67 -0.02 29.65
N SER A 1111 37.99 0.16 29.68
CA SER A 1111 38.75 0.55 28.48
C SER A 1111 38.72 -0.55 27.44
N ASN A 1112 38.90 -0.19 26.17
CA ASN A 1112 38.95 -1.13 25.03
C ASN A 1112 40.24 -1.98 24.98
N GLU A 1113 40.93 -2.15 26.10
CA GLU A 1113 42.09 -3.04 26.21
C GLU A 1113 41.66 -4.45 26.61
N THR A 1114 42.17 -5.47 25.91
CA THR A 1114 41.85 -6.88 26.17
C THR A 1114 41.99 -7.29 27.64
N PRO A 1115 43.05 -6.90 28.39
CA PRO A 1115 43.18 -7.26 29.81
C PRO A 1115 42.07 -6.68 30.70
N ALA A 1116 41.56 -5.48 30.38
CA ALA A 1116 40.51 -4.83 31.16
C ALA A 1116 39.18 -5.57 31.02
N TRP A 1117 38.81 -5.95 29.79
CA TRP A 1117 37.63 -6.78 29.52
C TRP A 1117 37.72 -8.15 30.19
N ILE A 1118 38.85 -8.84 30.08
CA ILE A 1118 39.06 -10.15 30.74
C ILE A 1118 38.88 -10.03 32.25
N ALA A 1119 39.53 -9.04 32.88
CA ALA A 1119 39.45 -8.85 34.33
C ALA A 1119 38.01 -8.57 34.80
N ALA A 1120 37.27 -7.73 34.06
CA ALA A 1120 35.89 -7.42 34.38
C ALA A 1120 34.95 -8.62 34.20
N ILE A 1121 35.10 -9.40 33.12
CA ILE A 1121 34.31 -10.61 32.89
C ILE A 1121 34.60 -11.64 33.99
N GLU A 1122 35.88 -11.87 34.31
CA GLU A 1122 36.29 -12.79 35.38
C GLU A 1122 35.72 -12.37 36.74
N ALA A 1123 35.70 -11.08 37.07
CA ALA A 1123 35.10 -10.58 38.31
C ALA A 1123 33.60 -10.93 38.40
N HIS A 1124 32.85 -10.80 37.29
CA HIS A 1124 31.42 -11.11 37.24
C HIS A 1124 31.14 -12.61 37.31
N ILE A 1125 31.83 -13.42 36.49
CA ILE A 1125 31.56 -14.86 36.43
C ILE A 1125 32.02 -15.62 37.68
N ASN A 1126 33.03 -15.11 38.39
CA ASN A 1126 33.49 -15.70 39.65
C ASN A 1126 32.57 -15.38 40.84
N GLN A 1127 31.68 -14.38 40.71
CA GLN A 1127 30.70 -13.98 41.72
C GLN A 1127 29.29 -13.95 41.12
N PRO A 1128 28.72 -15.11 40.74
CA PRO A 1128 27.51 -15.17 39.93
C PRO A 1128 26.27 -14.57 40.63
N ASP A 1129 26.21 -14.60 41.97
CA ASP A 1129 25.09 -14.01 42.71
C ASP A 1129 25.18 -12.48 42.77
N GLU A 1130 26.39 -11.93 42.85
CA GLU A 1130 26.60 -10.48 42.77
C GLU A 1130 26.40 -9.97 41.34
N CYS A 1131 26.86 -10.72 40.34
CA CYS A 1131 26.56 -10.46 38.94
C CYS A 1131 25.04 -10.38 38.71
N ALA A 1132 24.28 -11.38 39.19
CA ALA A 1132 22.83 -11.39 39.13
C ALA A 1132 22.19 -10.16 39.82
N ARG A 1133 22.71 -9.76 40.99
CA ARG A 1133 22.25 -8.57 41.72
C ARG A 1133 22.43 -7.29 40.89
N LEU A 1134 23.55 -7.14 40.17
CA LEU A 1134 23.78 -5.99 39.27
C LEU A 1134 22.76 -5.94 38.13
N GLY A 1135 22.42 -7.10 37.54
CA GLY A 1135 21.36 -7.18 36.53
C GLY A 1135 19.98 -6.79 37.08
N ASP A 1136 19.66 -7.16 38.33
CA ASP A 1136 18.41 -6.76 38.98
C ASP A 1136 18.38 -5.27 39.35
N GLU A 1137 19.53 -4.69 39.71
CA GLU A 1137 19.68 -3.26 39.95
C GLU A 1137 19.47 -2.45 38.67
N LEU A 1138 20.09 -2.88 37.56
CA LEU A 1138 19.89 -2.26 36.25
C LEU A 1138 18.42 -2.35 35.80
N ARG A 1139 17.78 -3.50 35.97
CA ARG A 1139 16.35 -3.66 35.66
C ARG A 1139 15.47 -2.70 36.46
N ARG A 1140 15.78 -2.52 37.75
CA ARG A 1140 15.03 -1.61 38.61
C ARG A 1140 15.17 -0.17 38.15
N GLU A 1141 16.40 0.27 37.90
CA GLU A 1141 16.69 1.62 37.39
C GLU A 1141 15.97 1.90 36.07
N VAL A 1142 16.00 0.94 35.13
CA VAL A 1142 15.31 1.08 33.83
C VAL A 1142 13.80 1.19 34.01
N ARG A 1143 13.20 0.38 34.90
CA ARG A 1143 11.76 0.39 35.17
C ARG A 1143 11.28 1.66 35.87
N GLU A 1144 12.10 2.22 36.76
CA GLU A 1144 11.74 3.41 37.55
C GLU A 1144 11.93 4.71 36.77
N ASN A 1145 13.00 4.84 35.97
CA ASN A 1145 13.39 6.14 35.40
C ASN A 1145 13.43 6.19 33.86
N TRP A 1146 13.46 5.04 33.18
CA TRP A 1146 13.69 4.96 31.73
C TRP A 1146 12.50 4.40 30.93
N MET A 1147 11.32 4.43 31.52
CA MET A 1147 10.06 4.05 30.87
C MET A 1147 9.33 5.27 30.32
N LEU A 1148 8.63 5.12 29.19
CA LEU A 1148 7.69 6.11 28.65
C LEU A 1148 6.39 6.15 29.46
N ASP A 1149 6.50 6.52 30.74
CA ASP A 1149 5.36 6.74 31.61
C ASP A 1149 4.71 8.13 31.37
N THR A 1150 3.62 8.40 32.07
CA THR A 1150 2.88 9.68 31.93
C THR A 1150 3.73 10.91 32.23
N THR A 1151 4.74 10.81 33.09
CA THR A 1151 5.62 11.94 33.42
C THR A 1151 6.57 12.21 32.27
N ASN A 1152 7.24 11.16 31.78
CA ASN A 1152 8.25 11.24 30.73
C ASN A 1152 7.65 11.51 29.34
N LEU A 1153 6.37 11.23 29.12
CA LEU A 1153 5.65 11.60 27.89
C LEU A 1153 5.39 13.11 27.77
N ARG A 1154 5.44 13.88 28.88
CA ARG A 1154 5.22 15.33 28.85
C ARG A 1154 6.30 16.07 28.07
N ASP A 1155 7.54 15.58 28.08
CA ASP A 1155 8.64 16.17 27.32
C ASP A 1155 8.32 16.15 25.81
N TRP A 1156 7.82 15.01 25.33
CA TRP A 1156 7.36 14.83 23.95
C TRP A 1156 6.16 15.70 23.62
N GLN A 1157 5.16 15.72 24.51
CA GLN A 1157 3.97 16.56 24.34
C GLN A 1157 4.34 18.04 24.24
N ALA A 1158 5.28 18.53 25.04
CA ALA A 1158 5.69 19.94 25.03
C ALA A 1158 6.29 20.37 23.69
N VAL A 1159 7.02 19.47 23.01
CA VAL A 1159 7.61 19.75 21.69
C VAL A 1159 6.60 19.59 20.56
N TRP A 1160 5.72 18.58 20.63
CA TRP A 1160 4.82 18.25 19.52
C TRP A 1160 3.44 18.91 19.58
N ALA A 1161 2.96 19.28 20.77
CA ALA A 1161 1.62 19.84 20.93
C ALA A 1161 1.58 21.37 20.77
N ARG A 1162 2.74 22.01 20.52
CA ARG A 1162 2.97 23.47 20.46
C ARG A 1162 2.57 24.20 21.77
N PRO A 1163 3.40 25.12 22.31
CA PRO A 1163 2.89 26.11 23.25
C PRO A 1163 1.97 27.08 22.47
N GLN A 1164 0.69 27.15 22.85
CA GLN A 1164 -0.23 28.17 22.30
C GLN A 1164 0.34 29.58 22.42
#